data_AF-A0A2Z3HEB9-F1
#
_entry.id   AF-A0A2Z3HEB9-F1
#
_cell.length_a   1.000
_cell.length_b   1.000
_cell.length_c   1.000
_cell.angle_alpha   90.00
_cell.angle_beta   90.00
_cell.angle_gamma   90.00
#
_symmetry.space_group_name_H-M   'P 1'
#
loop_
_entity.id
_entity.type
_entity.pdbx_description
1 polymer ?
#
loop_
_entity_poly.entity_id
_entity_poly.type
_entity_poly.pdbx_seq_one_letter_code
_entity_poly.pdbx_strand_id
1 'polypeptide(L)'
;MFIRTGPTGSTTATALRLEQLETRDVPAIVFQIDYSRDAGGLFNNPEARATLERAASDLGGLLSANLAAISPGAGGTWTASFTDPATGGRLTVPNLSVGANTLVIFAGSRDLPGTTAGYGGYGGSSISGTQAWISSVQTRGHSGFAPWGGSVTIDTTQNWHFGLTTDGLDRTELDFYSVAIHELGHILGIGTAPQWTSLVRNGAFTGANATAVYGGPVPVDGAGAHWADGVIVGGQPASLDPSTTIGSRILWSALDSAALRDLGWGTAAPASPAPAPFAPPVEGQHPVAFTGNTDGTVSLFIVSGDTLSDTGRRLTPFAGYRGALRVASGDFNGDGVTDYAFTTGAGPQAVVQIMDGRDGSIMVGQTVIFQGFMGGLFLAAADIDHDGKAELAVSADAGAGPHIQTFRVAGGTLQVQSSFFAFDNPAFRGGARVAAGDINRDGFADLVVTTGGQAEGRVAVYSGADLRNGVATRLTPDFIAFSGLWSGLNAAVGDMDGDGYAELAITPDRGPAHIKVWSGATLTANAGTQASSLPLLASFYAFAPNDPSGARLSLRDTNGDGRAELIAASANRESSYARSFSFEQATAGGGNAPSTAPFGTPITYDGLYAGVQVASSKVPAPAADPAALPGDEVYTVTTAPMPNKCGCGGCTALAQLAGNADSLVPTIPVV
;
A
#
# COMPACT_ATOMS: atom_id res chain seq x y z
N MET A 1 -9.80 -3.56 74.53
CA MET A 1 -10.97 -2.66 74.49
C MET A 1 -11.40 -2.56 73.03
N PHE A 2 -12.44 -3.29 72.63
CA PHE A 2 -13.03 -3.15 71.29
C PHE A 2 -13.78 -1.81 71.19
N ILE A 3 -13.83 -1.21 69.99
CA ILE A 3 -15.03 -0.64 69.33
C ILE A 3 -14.62 0.22 68.10
N ARG A 4 -15.18 -0.15 66.93
CA ARG A 4 -15.75 0.65 65.79
C ARG A 4 -15.08 1.99 65.38
N THR A 5 -15.00 2.46 64.11
CA THR A 5 -15.68 2.18 62.83
C THR A 5 -15.04 3.08 61.76
N GLY A 6 -14.92 2.61 60.51
CA GLY A 6 -15.10 3.42 59.28
C GLY A 6 -13.88 4.20 58.73
N PRO A 7 -13.78 4.36 57.39
CA PRO A 7 -12.51 4.56 56.69
C PRO A 7 -12.18 6.04 56.47
N THR A 8 -10.94 6.42 56.73
CA THR A 8 -10.33 7.67 56.23
C THR A 8 -9.33 7.33 55.14
N GLY A 9 -9.40 8.09 54.04
CA GLY A 9 -8.76 7.84 52.76
C GLY A 9 -7.28 7.46 52.82
N SER A 10 -6.95 6.43 52.05
CA SER A 10 -5.58 6.13 51.65
C SER A 10 -5.21 7.05 50.49
N THR A 11 -4.42 8.08 50.77
CA THR A 11 -3.68 8.83 49.75
C THR A 11 -2.64 7.91 49.12
N THR A 12 -2.97 7.32 47.97
CA THR A 12 -2.00 6.64 47.11
C THR A 12 -1.11 7.70 46.46
N ALA A 13 0.14 7.78 46.90
CA ALA A 13 1.17 8.53 46.19
C ALA A 13 1.40 7.89 44.82
N THR A 14 1.13 8.64 43.75
CA THR A 14 1.43 8.24 42.38
C THR A 14 2.95 8.15 42.21
N ALA A 15 3.48 6.92 42.16
CA ALA A 15 4.82 6.70 41.66
C ALA A 15 4.79 6.82 40.13
N LEU A 16 5.18 7.99 39.61
CA LEU A 16 5.53 8.16 38.20
C LEU A 16 6.70 7.24 37.89
N ARG A 17 6.44 6.12 37.19
CA ARG A 17 7.48 5.39 36.49
C ARG A 17 7.66 6.03 35.12
N LEU A 18 8.82 6.65 34.95
CA LEU A 18 9.34 7.05 33.65
C LEU A 18 9.73 5.77 32.91
N GLU A 19 8.89 5.30 31.99
CA GLU A 19 9.29 4.28 31.03
C GLU A 19 9.87 4.97 29.79
N GLN A 20 11.10 4.59 29.49
CA GLN A 20 11.92 5.11 28.41
C GLN A 20 11.35 4.62 27.08
N LEU A 21 10.87 5.55 26.26
CA LEU A 21 10.48 5.30 24.87
C LEU A 21 11.66 4.70 24.10
N GLU A 22 11.50 3.48 23.57
CA GLU A 22 12.40 2.98 22.53
C GLU A 22 11.94 3.56 21.18
N THR A 23 12.60 4.65 20.78
CA THR A 23 12.47 5.29 19.46
C THR A 23 13.03 4.42 18.35
N ARG A 24 12.26 4.22 17.28
CA ARG A 24 12.79 3.86 15.95
C ARG A 24 12.15 4.76 14.88
N ASP A 25 12.45 6.05 15.00
CA ASP A 25 12.29 7.04 13.93
C ASP A 25 13.26 6.68 12.80
N VAL A 26 12.79 6.56 11.55
CA VAL A 26 13.62 7.03 10.44
C VAL A 26 13.32 8.51 10.38
N PRO A 27 14.24 9.41 10.78
CA PRO A 27 13.82 10.77 11.01
C PRO A 27 13.58 11.48 9.68
N ALA A 28 12.32 11.78 9.40
CA ALA A 28 11.98 12.87 8.49
C ALA A 28 12.61 14.15 9.05
N ILE A 29 13.17 14.98 8.16
CA ILE A 29 13.65 16.29 8.57
C ILE A 29 12.44 17.21 8.76
N VAL A 30 12.27 17.72 9.97
CA VAL A 30 11.23 18.69 10.29
C VAL A 30 11.73 20.09 10.00
N PHE A 31 11.07 20.77 9.09
CA PHE A 31 11.25 22.21 8.89
C PHE A 31 10.36 22.95 9.90
N GLN A 32 10.94 23.44 10.97
CA GLN A 32 10.23 24.25 11.95
C GLN A 32 10.23 25.71 11.47
N ILE A 33 9.10 26.16 10.94
CA ILE A 33 8.99 27.52 10.41
C ILE A 33 8.67 28.51 11.53
N ASP A 34 9.46 29.57 11.61
CA ASP A 34 9.29 30.71 12.50
C ASP A 34 8.93 31.94 11.67
N TYR A 35 7.68 32.38 11.81
CA TYR A 35 7.13 33.56 11.13
C TYR A 35 7.34 34.88 11.90
N SER A 36 8.11 34.88 13.00
CA SER A 36 8.36 36.09 13.81
C SER A 36 9.10 37.20 13.04
N ARG A 37 9.62 36.90 11.85
CA ARG A 37 10.34 37.82 10.98
C ARG A 37 9.52 38.26 9.75
N ASP A 38 8.22 37.96 9.71
CA ASP A 38 7.34 38.38 8.63
C ASP A 38 6.85 39.84 8.78
N ALA A 39 7.78 40.80 8.66
CA ALA A 39 7.43 42.22 8.76
C ALA A 39 6.57 42.71 7.57
N GLY A 40 6.71 42.10 6.39
CA GLY A 40 5.89 42.37 5.21
C GLY A 40 4.48 41.80 5.28
N GLY A 41 4.20 40.92 6.24
CA GLY A 41 2.86 40.44 6.57
C GLY A 41 2.23 39.49 5.55
N LEU A 42 3.02 38.93 4.61
CA LEU A 42 2.52 38.00 3.59
C LEU A 42 1.96 36.74 4.23
N PHE A 43 2.57 36.27 5.33
CA PHE A 43 2.14 35.09 6.08
C PHE A 43 1.04 35.38 7.11
N ASN A 44 0.46 36.59 7.12
CA ASN A 44 -0.86 36.79 7.70
C ASN A 44 -1.96 36.18 6.80
N ASN A 45 -1.66 35.92 5.52
CA ASN A 45 -2.50 35.13 4.66
C ASN A 45 -2.41 33.63 5.07
N PRO A 46 -3.53 33.00 5.49
CA PRO A 46 -3.53 31.59 5.89
C PRO A 46 -3.16 30.65 4.74
N GLU A 47 -3.49 30.96 3.49
CA GLU A 47 -3.15 30.14 2.32
C GLU A 47 -1.65 30.16 2.04
N ALA A 48 -1.01 31.33 2.15
CA ALA A 48 0.44 31.46 2.02
C ALA A 48 1.18 30.66 3.08
N ARG A 49 0.70 30.67 4.34
CA ARG A 49 1.26 29.82 5.41
C ARG A 49 1.09 28.35 5.11
N ALA A 50 -0.13 27.92 4.81
CA ALA A 50 -0.43 26.53 4.54
C ALA A 50 0.42 25.98 3.38
N THR A 51 0.64 26.78 2.34
CA THR A 51 1.43 26.37 1.18
C THR A 51 2.93 26.31 1.47
N LEU A 52 3.48 27.24 2.26
CA LEU A 52 4.89 27.13 2.71
C LEU A 52 5.09 25.93 3.63
N GLU A 53 4.19 25.72 4.59
CA GLU A 53 4.20 24.57 5.49
C GLU A 53 4.07 23.26 4.72
N ARG A 54 3.25 23.24 3.66
CA ARG A 54 3.11 22.09 2.77
C ARG A 54 4.40 21.80 2.00
N ALA A 55 5.01 22.80 1.37
CA ALA A 55 6.29 22.65 0.68
C ALA A 55 7.39 22.14 1.63
N ALA A 56 7.43 22.68 2.86
CA ALA A 56 8.36 22.28 3.89
C ALA A 56 8.15 20.84 4.39
N SER A 57 6.89 20.43 4.56
CA SER A 57 6.52 19.06 4.90
C SER A 57 6.85 18.07 3.78
N ASP A 58 6.50 18.40 2.54
CA ASP A 58 6.77 17.55 1.38
C ASP A 58 8.27 17.33 1.23
N LEU A 59 9.06 18.40 1.25
CA LEU A 59 10.52 18.33 1.11
C LEU A 59 11.19 17.65 2.32
N GLY A 60 10.75 17.95 3.53
CA GLY A 60 11.26 17.31 4.76
C GLY A 60 10.97 15.81 4.83
N GLY A 61 9.81 15.39 4.33
CA GLY A 61 9.42 13.97 4.24
C GLY A 61 10.21 13.17 3.20
N LEU A 62 10.90 13.83 2.25
CA LEU A 62 11.79 13.16 1.31
C LEU A 62 13.16 12.82 1.92
N LEU A 63 13.52 13.46 3.04
CA LEU A 63 14.85 13.37 3.63
C LEU A 63 14.88 12.34 4.76
N SER A 64 15.93 11.53 4.74
CA SER A 64 16.33 10.63 5.80
C SER A 64 17.72 11.04 6.28
N ALA A 65 17.78 11.63 7.48
CA ALA A 65 19.03 11.91 8.17
C ALA A 65 18.81 11.80 9.68
N ASN A 66 19.88 11.55 10.44
CA ASN A 66 19.82 11.53 11.89
C ASN A 66 20.67 12.68 12.43
N LEU A 67 20.05 13.86 12.53
CA LEU A 67 20.66 15.07 13.04
C LEU A 67 20.45 15.17 14.54
N ALA A 68 21.54 15.20 15.31
CA ALA A 68 21.48 15.49 16.74
C ALA A 68 20.87 16.87 17.01
N ALA A 69 20.24 17.02 18.18
CA ALA A 69 19.76 18.31 18.66
C ALA A 69 20.94 19.25 18.99
N ILE A 70 20.70 20.56 18.85
CA ILE A 70 21.58 21.61 19.36
C ILE A 70 20.92 22.19 20.61
N SER A 71 21.41 21.78 21.78
CA SER A 71 20.90 22.23 23.08
C SER A 71 21.96 23.11 23.77
N PRO A 72 21.72 24.42 23.94
CA PRO A 72 22.65 25.31 24.63
C PRO A 72 22.90 24.87 26.09
N GLY A 73 24.16 24.81 26.54
CA GLY A 73 24.53 24.31 27.89
C GLY A 73 26.05 24.27 28.15
N ALA A 74 26.48 23.56 29.20
CA ALA A 74 27.85 23.58 29.77
C ALA A 74 29.02 23.15 28.86
N GLY A 75 28.78 22.86 27.57
CA GLY A 75 29.78 22.44 26.58
C GLY A 75 30.36 23.57 25.71
N GLY A 76 29.74 24.75 25.68
CA GLY A 76 30.18 25.93 24.93
C GLY A 76 29.03 26.89 24.57
N THR A 77 29.33 27.93 23.79
CA THR A 77 28.34 28.90 23.28
C THR A 77 28.36 28.90 21.76
N TRP A 78 27.24 29.25 21.13
CA TRP A 78 27.20 29.46 19.69
C TRP A 78 26.25 30.59 19.31
N THR A 79 26.37 31.10 18.10
CA THR A 79 25.50 32.13 17.55
C THR A 79 25.14 31.74 16.13
N ALA A 80 23.85 31.49 15.91
CA ALA A 80 23.27 31.33 14.58
C ALA A 80 23.29 32.70 13.88
N SER A 81 23.61 32.73 12.58
CA SER A 81 23.54 33.94 11.78
C SER A 81 22.95 33.69 10.41
N PHE A 82 22.03 34.52 9.97
CA PHE A 82 21.31 34.36 8.70
C PHE A 82 20.88 35.74 8.17
N THR A 83 20.36 35.77 6.94
CA THR A 83 19.82 36.98 6.34
C THR A 83 18.41 37.21 6.90
N ASP A 84 18.18 38.34 7.55
CA ASP A 84 16.89 38.71 8.09
C ASP A 84 15.85 38.82 6.95
N PRO A 85 14.79 37.99 6.94
CA PRO A 85 13.81 38.05 5.86
C PRO A 85 12.99 39.35 5.87
N ALA A 86 12.96 40.09 6.98
CA ALA A 86 12.31 41.40 7.03
C ALA A 86 13.14 42.52 6.37
N THR A 87 14.48 42.46 6.46
CA THR A 87 15.34 43.63 6.14
C THR A 87 16.43 43.36 5.11
N GLY A 88 16.74 42.09 4.82
CA GLY A 88 17.90 41.69 4.01
C GLY A 88 19.26 41.88 4.70
N GLY A 89 19.28 42.44 5.92
CA GLY A 89 20.48 42.57 6.73
C GLY A 89 20.89 41.25 7.41
N ARG A 90 22.08 41.22 8.01
CA ARG A 90 22.50 40.04 8.80
C ARG A 90 21.87 40.08 10.20
N LEU A 91 21.17 39.02 10.58
CA LEU A 91 20.66 38.81 11.93
C LEU A 91 21.46 37.71 12.64
N THR A 92 21.57 37.83 13.95
CA THR A 92 22.19 36.80 14.80
C THR A 92 21.25 36.39 15.94
N VAL A 93 21.24 35.11 16.26
CA VAL A 93 20.49 34.56 17.40
C VAL A 93 21.48 33.80 18.29
N PRO A 94 21.84 34.37 19.46
CA PRO A 94 22.76 33.71 20.37
C PRO A 94 22.10 32.48 20.99
N ASN A 95 22.84 31.37 21.01
CA ASN A 95 22.44 30.12 21.64
C ASN A 95 21.04 29.64 21.19
N LEU A 96 20.78 29.67 19.89
CA LEU A 96 19.56 29.08 19.33
C LEU A 96 19.48 27.61 19.74
N SER A 97 18.29 27.15 20.17
CA SER A 97 18.03 25.72 20.39
C SER A 97 17.39 25.14 19.15
N VAL A 98 17.90 23.99 18.70
CA VAL A 98 17.39 23.27 17.53
C VAL A 98 17.13 21.83 17.92
N GLY A 99 15.92 21.34 17.67
CA GLY A 99 15.56 19.95 17.95
C GLY A 99 16.37 18.94 17.14
N ALA A 100 16.37 17.68 17.56
CA ALA A 100 16.89 16.60 16.72
C ALA A 100 16.08 16.54 15.42
N ASN A 101 16.75 16.25 14.30
CA ASN A 101 16.13 16.14 12.97
C ASN A 101 15.34 17.37 12.53
N THR A 102 15.61 18.52 13.15
CA THR A 102 14.89 19.77 12.90
C THR A 102 15.81 20.78 12.21
N LEU A 103 15.26 21.53 11.25
CA LEU A 103 15.83 22.73 10.68
C LEU A 103 14.93 23.92 11.03
N VAL A 104 15.46 24.95 11.68
CA VAL A 104 14.68 26.15 12.01
C VAL A 104 14.73 27.12 10.84
N ILE A 105 13.56 27.46 10.28
CA ILE A 105 13.43 28.35 9.13
C ILE A 105 12.81 29.67 9.57
N PHE A 106 13.57 30.75 9.55
CA PHE A 106 13.02 32.09 9.74
C PHE A 106 12.39 32.55 8.42
N ALA A 107 11.07 32.57 8.37
CA ALA A 107 10.30 32.98 7.20
C ALA A 107 9.80 34.40 7.36
N GLY A 108 9.82 35.16 6.26
CA GLY A 108 9.22 36.48 6.20
C GLY A 108 9.11 36.98 4.77
N SER A 109 8.52 38.16 4.61
CA SER A 109 8.41 38.81 3.32
C SER A 109 8.85 40.28 3.35
N ARG A 110 9.24 40.77 2.17
CA ARG A 110 9.51 42.19 1.89
C ARG A 110 9.49 42.41 0.38
N ASP A 111 9.48 43.67 -0.05
CA ASP A 111 9.71 44.05 -1.46
C ASP A 111 11.13 43.64 -1.88
N LEU A 112 11.24 42.79 -2.91
CA LEU A 112 12.51 42.35 -3.49
C LEU A 112 12.80 43.05 -4.82
N PRO A 113 14.05 43.45 -5.07
CA PRO A 113 14.37 44.22 -6.27
C PRO A 113 14.25 43.37 -7.55
N GLY A 114 13.72 43.98 -8.61
CA GLY A 114 13.71 43.38 -9.95
C GLY A 114 12.66 42.28 -10.09
N THR A 115 13.06 41.13 -10.62
CA THR A 115 12.18 39.98 -10.88
C THR A 115 12.39 38.84 -9.87
N THR A 116 13.06 39.11 -8.75
CA THR A 116 13.35 38.09 -7.75
C THR A 116 12.10 37.77 -6.93
N ALA A 117 11.65 36.52 -7.00
CA ALA A 117 10.47 36.06 -6.29
C ALA A 117 10.75 35.65 -4.82
N GLY A 118 11.98 35.21 -4.55
CA GLY A 118 12.39 34.76 -3.22
C GLY A 118 13.89 34.76 -3.02
N TYR A 119 14.29 34.60 -1.75
CA TYR A 119 15.67 34.31 -1.35
C TYR A 119 15.67 33.31 -0.21
N GLY A 120 16.26 32.14 -0.45
CA GLY A 120 16.47 31.06 0.50
C GLY A 120 17.95 30.80 0.72
N GLY A 121 18.31 30.42 1.95
CA GLY A 121 19.68 30.03 2.23
C GLY A 121 19.86 29.52 3.65
N TYR A 122 20.80 28.58 3.80
CA TYR A 122 21.17 28.06 5.11
C TYR A 122 21.91 29.13 5.92
N GLY A 123 21.80 29.04 7.24
CA GLY A 123 22.44 29.97 8.15
C GLY A 123 23.88 29.60 8.51
N GLY A 124 24.72 30.62 8.70
CA GLY A 124 26.05 30.47 9.27
C GLY A 124 26.02 30.29 10.80
N SER A 125 27.18 29.96 11.36
CA SER A 125 27.36 29.78 12.81
C SER A 125 28.71 30.30 13.28
N SER A 126 28.75 30.98 14.43
CA SER A 126 29.97 31.24 15.20
C SER A 126 29.93 30.39 16.47
N ILE A 127 30.94 29.56 16.71
CA ILE A 127 30.92 28.54 17.76
C ILE A 127 32.19 28.64 18.59
N SER A 128 32.06 28.58 19.93
CA SER A 128 33.18 28.55 20.87
C SER A 128 32.93 27.51 21.95
N GLY A 129 33.94 26.71 22.27
CA GLY A 129 33.85 25.66 23.27
C GLY A 129 34.79 24.49 22.98
N THR A 130 34.45 23.32 23.51
CA THR A 130 35.21 22.08 23.27
C THR A 130 35.06 21.61 21.82
N GLN A 131 36.01 20.80 21.32
CA GLN A 131 35.91 20.23 19.97
C GLN A 131 34.64 19.37 19.80
N ALA A 132 34.23 18.63 20.83
CA ALA A 132 32.99 17.85 20.81
C ALA A 132 31.76 18.75 20.63
N TRP A 133 31.72 19.91 21.29
CA TRP A 133 30.67 20.90 21.12
C TRP A 133 30.67 21.54 19.72
N ILE A 134 31.86 21.88 19.21
CA ILE A 134 32.00 22.41 17.84
C ILE A 134 31.44 21.40 16.83
N SER A 135 31.81 20.13 16.94
CA SER A 135 31.29 19.06 16.08
C SER A 135 29.78 18.84 16.24
N SER A 136 29.23 18.92 17.46
CA SER A 136 27.78 18.76 17.65
C SER A 136 26.95 19.84 16.98
N VAL A 137 27.49 21.06 16.84
CA VAL A 137 26.81 22.16 16.13
C VAL A 137 27.06 22.10 14.62
N GLN A 138 28.28 21.77 14.19
CA GLN A 138 28.65 21.79 12.75
C GLN A 138 28.13 20.59 11.95
N THR A 139 28.26 19.38 12.50
CA THR A 139 27.94 18.14 11.78
C THR A 139 26.71 17.45 12.33
N ARG A 140 26.34 17.75 13.59
CA ARG A 140 25.16 17.16 14.25
C ARG A 140 25.16 15.62 14.20
N GLY A 141 26.34 15.00 14.15
CA GLY A 141 26.48 13.53 14.04
C GLY A 141 26.22 12.96 12.64
N HIS A 142 25.96 13.80 11.64
CA HIS A 142 25.73 13.42 10.25
C HIS A 142 26.99 13.56 9.40
N SER A 143 27.16 12.69 8.41
CA SER A 143 28.33 12.66 7.53
C SER A 143 28.19 13.56 6.30
N GLY A 144 26.97 13.92 5.92
CA GLY A 144 26.65 14.83 4.82
C GLY A 144 26.51 16.29 5.26
N PHE A 145 25.90 17.10 4.40
CA PHE A 145 25.50 18.47 4.75
C PHE A 145 24.45 18.45 5.87
N ALA A 146 24.65 19.28 6.90
CA ALA A 146 23.88 19.24 8.15
C ALA A 146 23.66 20.65 8.73
N PRO A 147 22.88 21.53 8.06
CA PRO A 147 22.61 22.86 8.57
C PRO A 147 21.80 22.80 9.88
N TRP A 148 21.87 23.87 10.67
CA TRP A 148 20.96 24.05 11.81
C TRP A 148 19.59 24.57 11.35
N GLY A 149 19.54 25.20 10.18
CA GLY A 149 18.40 25.96 9.68
C GLY A 149 18.85 27.10 8.78
N GLY A 150 17.99 28.08 8.57
CA GLY A 150 18.23 29.20 7.66
C GLY A 150 17.08 30.18 7.63
N SER A 151 16.96 30.89 6.51
CA SER A 151 15.89 31.87 6.30
C SER A 151 15.36 31.80 4.88
N VAL A 152 14.07 32.11 4.74
CA VAL A 152 13.42 32.33 3.46
C VAL A 152 12.75 33.69 3.45
N THR A 153 13.02 34.47 2.42
CA THR A 153 12.30 35.71 2.12
C THR A 153 11.46 35.52 0.87
N ILE A 154 10.21 35.95 0.92
CA ILE A 154 9.30 35.95 -0.24
C ILE A 154 9.00 37.40 -0.63
N ASP A 155 8.99 37.68 -1.94
CA ASP A 155 8.63 39.00 -2.43
C ASP A 155 7.15 39.31 -2.19
N THR A 156 6.84 40.49 -1.66
CA THR A 156 5.47 40.95 -1.45
C THR A 156 4.80 41.51 -2.71
N THR A 157 5.56 41.78 -3.78
CA THR A 157 5.05 42.49 -4.96
C THR A 157 4.58 41.60 -6.10
N GLN A 158 4.88 40.29 -6.06
CA GLN A 158 4.46 39.36 -7.10
C GLN A 158 2.95 39.09 -7.07
N ASN A 159 2.41 38.74 -8.23
CA ASN A 159 1.06 38.22 -8.38
C ASN A 159 1.04 36.72 -8.01
N TRP A 160 0.86 36.41 -6.73
CA TRP A 160 0.98 35.05 -6.21
C TRP A 160 -0.30 34.21 -6.34
N HIS A 161 -0.13 32.94 -6.72
CA HIS A 161 -1.09 31.88 -6.44
C HIS A 161 -0.69 31.11 -5.18
N PHE A 162 -1.52 31.16 -4.13
CA PHE A 162 -1.26 30.51 -2.84
C PHE A 162 -1.95 29.16 -2.66
N GLY A 163 -2.63 28.64 -3.68
CA GLY A 163 -3.39 27.40 -3.56
C GLY A 163 -2.53 26.16 -3.28
N LEU A 164 -3.07 25.21 -2.52
CA LEU A 164 -2.41 23.91 -2.28
C LEU A 164 -2.40 23.01 -3.52
N THR A 165 -3.32 23.25 -4.47
CA THR A 165 -3.38 22.64 -5.80
C THR A 165 -3.19 23.71 -6.89
N THR A 166 -3.14 23.29 -8.15
CA THR A 166 -3.15 24.21 -9.30
C THR A 166 -4.54 24.71 -9.67
N ASP A 167 -5.57 24.39 -8.88
CA ASP A 167 -6.93 24.84 -9.15
C ASP A 167 -6.99 26.36 -9.01
N GLY A 168 -7.46 27.03 -10.06
CA GLY A 168 -7.53 28.49 -10.10
C GLY A 168 -6.22 29.20 -10.45
N LEU A 169 -5.10 28.48 -10.66
CA LEU A 169 -3.83 29.08 -11.10
C LEU A 169 -3.99 29.72 -12.49
N ASP A 170 -3.86 31.05 -12.55
CA ASP A 170 -3.97 31.82 -13.78
C ASP A 170 -2.62 31.98 -14.51
N ARG A 171 -2.66 32.21 -15.83
CA ARG A 171 -1.47 32.41 -16.67
C ARG A 171 -0.63 33.64 -16.32
N THR A 172 -1.14 34.53 -15.47
CA THR A 172 -0.47 35.74 -15.00
C THR A 172 0.04 35.64 -13.56
N GLU A 173 -0.20 34.52 -12.89
CA GLU A 173 0.18 34.29 -11.50
C GLU A 173 1.46 33.45 -11.38
N LEU A 174 2.26 33.77 -10.37
CA LEU A 174 3.41 32.98 -9.98
C LEU A 174 2.98 31.98 -8.89
N ASP A 175 3.28 30.70 -9.10
CA ASP A 175 2.91 29.65 -8.14
C ASP A 175 3.81 29.70 -6.90
N PHE A 176 3.20 29.98 -5.74
CA PHE A 176 3.93 30.15 -4.49
C PHE A 176 4.57 28.85 -4.00
N TYR A 177 3.93 27.70 -4.23
CA TYR A 177 4.49 26.40 -3.85
C TYR A 177 5.82 26.13 -4.56
N SER A 178 5.88 26.43 -5.86
CA SER A 178 7.09 26.26 -6.69
C SER A 178 8.26 27.10 -6.18
N VAL A 179 8.01 28.36 -5.81
CA VAL A 179 9.06 29.22 -5.25
C VAL A 179 9.43 28.76 -3.84
N ALA A 180 8.46 28.41 -3.00
CA ALA A 180 8.72 27.95 -1.65
C ALA A 180 9.64 26.71 -1.63
N ILE A 181 9.36 25.71 -2.47
CA ILE A 181 10.17 24.48 -2.51
C ILE A 181 11.56 24.73 -3.11
N HIS A 182 11.67 25.63 -4.10
CA HIS A 182 12.95 26.11 -4.64
C HIS A 182 13.83 26.73 -3.53
N GLU A 183 13.30 27.71 -2.80
CA GLU A 183 14.07 28.41 -1.76
C GLU A 183 14.45 27.49 -0.59
N LEU A 184 13.58 26.54 -0.22
CA LEU A 184 13.91 25.53 0.77
C LEU A 184 15.02 24.58 0.29
N GLY A 185 15.11 24.32 -1.02
CA GLY A 185 16.23 23.59 -1.64
C GLY A 185 17.59 24.27 -1.42
N HIS A 186 17.64 25.59 -1.46
CA HIS A 186 18.84 26.36 -1.11
C HIS A 186 19.22 26.25 0.37
N ILE A 187 18.25 26.10 1.27
CA ILE A 187 18.51 25.82 2.69
C ILE A 187 19.12 24.42 2.88
N LEU A 188 18.73 23.46 2.04
CA LEU A 188 19.29 22.11 2.03
C LEU A 188 20.65 22.00 1.32
N GLY A 189 21.15 23.09 0.74
CA GLY A 189 22.53 23.18 0.27
C GLY A 189 22.71 23.13 -1.25
N ILE A 190 21.65 22.94 -2.04
CA ILE A 190 21.77 23.07 -3.51
C ILE A 190 22.10 24.52 -3.83
N GLY A 191 23.17 24.75 -4.58
CA GLY A 191 23.64 26.10 -4.93
C GLY A 191 24.41 26.84 -3.83
N THR A 192 24.31 26.40 -2.57
CA THR A 192 24.80 27.18 -1.41
C THR A 192 25.83 26.44 -0.57
N ALA A 193 25.76 25.11 -0.46
CA ALA A 193 26.64 24.35 0.42
C ALA A 193 28.07 24.20 -0.14
N PRO A 194 29.10 24.15 0.72
CA PRO A 194 30.46 23.85 0.28
C PRO A 194 30.58 22.52 -0.50
N GLN A 195 29.79 21.52 -0.10
CA GLN A 195 29.68 20.22 -0.77
C GLN A 195 29.22 20.39 -2.22
N TRP A 196 28.21 21.24 -2.47
CA TRP A 196 27.74 21.56 -3.81
C TRP A 196 28.84 22.22 -4.64
N THR A 197 29.44 23.28 -4.11
CA THR A 197 30.51 24.01 -4.81
C THR A 197 31.69 23.10 -5.17
N SER A 198 32.01 22.13 -4.32
CA SER A 198 33.10 21.16 -4.59
C SER A 198 32.83 20.21 -5.77
N LEU A 199 31.55 20.03 -6.09
CA LEU A 199 31.04 19.19 -7.19
C LEU A 199 30.77 20.00 -8.46
N VAL A 200 30.86 21.33 -8.44
CA VAL A 200 30.76 22.16 -9.65
C VAL A 200 32.14 22.34 -10.28
N ARG A 201 32.29 21.90 -11.53
CA ARG A 201 33.53 22.01 -12.32
C ARG A 201 33.21 22.37 -13.76
N ASN A 202 33.92 23.35 -14.31
CA ASN A 202 33.80 23.77 -15.71
C ASN A 202 32.35 24.08 -16.16
N GLY A 203 31.55 24.73 -15.30
CA GLY A 203 30.16 25.09 -15.60
C GLY A 203 29.16 23.92 -15.51
N ALA A 204 29.53 22.80 -14.90
CA ALA A 204 28.62 21.67 -14.66
C ALA A 204 28.79 21.09 -13.25
N PHE A 205 27.70 20.56 -12.70
CA PHE A 205 27.68 19.75 -11.48
C PHE A 205 28.01 18.29 -11.82
N THR A 206 28.93 17.70 -11.06
CA THR A 206 29.50 16.37 -11.31
C THR A 206 29.20 15.37 -10.19
N GLY A 207 28.15 15.60 -9.39
CA GLY A 207 27.68 14.63 -8.40
C GLY A 207 27.24 13.33 -9.06
N ALA A 208 27.58 12.19 -8.46
CA ALA A 208 27.40 10.87 -9.08
C ALA A 208 25.91 10.53 -9.28
N ASN A 209 25.06 10.90 -8.32
CA ASN A 209 23.62 10.65 -8.38
C ASN A 209 22.95 11.55 -9.43
N ALA A 210 23.23 12.85 -9.40
CA ALA A 210 22.66 13.81 -10.35
C ALA A 210 23.11 13.51 -11.79
N THR A 211 24.39 13.15 -11.98
CA THR A 211 24.94 12.74 -13.27
C THR A 211 24.23 11.50 -13.81
N ALA A 212 23.93 10.52 -12.95
CA ALA A 212 23.22 9.30 -13.36
C ALA A 212 21.79 9.58 -13.79
N VAL A 213 21.09 10.51 -13.13
CA VAL A 213 19.72 10.91 -13.47
C VAL A 213 19.66 11.73 -14.75
N TYR A 214 20.62 12.64 -14.96
CA TYR A 214 20.67 13.50 -16.15
C TYR A 214 21.27 12.80 -17.39
N GLY A 215 22.11 11.78 -17.20
CA GLY A 215 22.84 11.11 -18.26
C GLY A 215 24.24 11.68 -18.54
N GLY A 216 24.75 12.55 -17.66
CA GLY A 216 26.06 13.21 -17.78
C GLY A 216 26.21 14.37 -16.79
N PRO A 217 27.36 15.08 -16.77
CA PRO A 217 27.53 16.28 -15.96
C PRO A 217 26.40 17.28 -16.23
N VAL A 218 25.77 17.79 -15.17
CA VAL A 218 24.56 18.60 -15.26
C VAL A 218 24.95 20.07 -15.42
N PRO A 219 24.54 20.77 -16.48
CA PRO A 219 24.84 22.20 -16.63
C PRO A 219 24.33 23.02 -15.44
N VAL A 220 25.14 23.96 -14.97
CA VAL A 220 24.75 24.95 -13.95
C VAL A 220 24.79 26.36 -14.53
N ASP A 221 24.10 27.29 -13.88
CA ASP A 221 24.12 28.70 -14.29
C ASP A 221 25.52 29.34 -14.14
N GLY A 222 25.67 30.57 -14.64
CA GLY A 222 26.96 31.28 -14.62
C GLY A 222 27.52 31.57 -13.22
N ALA A 223 26.65 31.58 -12.19
CA ALA A 223 27.05 31.73 -10.79
C ALA A 223 27.37 30.37 -10.13
N GLY A 224 26.96 29.26 -10.74
CA GLY A 224 27.03 27.92 -10.16
C GLY A 224 26.06 27.69 -8.99
N ALA A 225 25.05 28.55 -8.84
CA ALA A 225 24.09 28.53 -7.74
C ALA A 225 22.79 27.79 -8.12
N HIS A 226 22.54 27.60 -9.41
CA HIS A 226 21.36 26.92 -9.91
C HIS A 226 21.74 25.88 -10.97
N TRP A 227 20.78 25.05 -11.38
CA TRP A 227 20.88 24.40 -12.68
C TRP A 227 20.96 25.46 -13.79
N ALA A 228 21.43 25.09 -14.98
CA ALA A 228 21.29 26.01 -16.11
C ALA A 228 19.80 26.24 -16.41
N ASP A 229 19.47 27.41 -16.94
CA ASP A 229 18.11 27.75 -17.34
C ASP A 229 17.57 26.76 -18.38
N GLY A 230 16.36 26.25 -18.15
CA GLY A 230 15.67 25.30 -19.02
C GLY A 230 16.08 23.83 -18.83
N VAL A 231 16.68 23.44 -17.70
CA VAL A 231 17.03 22.03 -17.46
C VAL A 231 15.77 21.20 -17.22
N ILE A 232 15.58 20.19 -18.07
CA ILE A 232 14.43 19.27 -18.04
C ILE A 232 14.93 17.83 -17.97
N VAL A 233 14.40 17.03 -17.04
CA VAL A 233 14.69 15.59 -16.91
C VAL A 233 13.39 14.80 -16.90
N GLY A 234 13.26 13.80 -17.78
CA GLY A 234 12.06 12.97 -17.86
C GLY A 234 10.79 13.77 -18.22
N GLY A 235 10.94 14.90 -18.92
CA GLY A 235 9.83 15.82 -19.26
C GLY A 235 9.42 16.76 -18.13
N GLN A 236 10.09 16.73 -16.97
CA GLN A 236 9.84 17.63 -15.84
C GLN A 236 10.96 18.68 -15.73
N PRO A 237 10.64 19.98 -15.65
CA PRO A 237 11.62 21.02 -15.32
C PRO A 237 12.25 20.79 -13.95
N ALA A 238 13.52 21.16 -13.78
CA ALA A 238 14.17 21.14 -12.48
C ALA A 238 13.62 22.24 -11.58
N SER A 239 13.41 21.96 -10.30
CA SER A 239 12.90 22.96 -9.35
C SER A 239 13.93 24.02 -9.04
N LEU A 240 15.22 23.69 -9.04
CA LEU A 240 16.34 24.62 -8.77
C LEU A 240 16.87 25.29 -10.05
N ASP A 241 16.00 25.50 -11.03
CA ASP A 241 16.25 26.35 -12.20
C ASP A 241 16.21 27.84 -11.79
N PRO A 242 17.11 28.72 -12.29
CA PRO A 242 17.13 30.14 -11.93
C PRO A 242 15.87 30.90 -12.40
N SER A 243 15.09 30.33 -13.30
CA SER A 243 13.82 30.91 -13.76
C SER A 243 12.65 29.96 -13.52
N THR A 244 11.45 30.52 -13.41
CA THR A 244 10.21 29.76 -13.27
C THR A 244 9.15 30.31 -14.22
N THR A 245 8.30 29.41 -14.71
CA THR A 245 7.27 29.75 -15.69
C THR A 245 5.99 30.21 -14.99
N ILE A 246 5.59 31.46 -15.23
CA ILE A 246 4.33 32.02 -14.74
C ILE A 246 3.15 31.18 -15.26
N GLY A 247 2.16 30.96 -14.39
CA GLY A 247 0.98 30.16 -14.68
C GLY A 247 1.22 28.66 -14.69
N SER A 248 2.33 28.21 -14.13
CA SER A 248 2.64 26.79 -14.00
C SER A 248 3.20 26.47 -12.62
N ARG A 249 2.95 25.23 -12.17
CA ARG A 249 3.56 24.69 -10.96
C ARG A 249 4.73 23.79 -11.33
N ILE A 250 5.88 24.05 -10.72
CA ILE A 250 7.07 23.22 -10.77
C ILE A 250 7.18 22.45 -9.46
N LEU A 251 7.26 21.13 -9.56
CA LEU A 251 7.40 20.24 -8.40
C LEU A 251 8.89 19.91 -8.18
N TRP A 252 9.20 19.38 -6.99
CA TRP A 252 10.55 18.88 -6.70
C TRP A 252 10.96 17.79 -7.69
N SER A 253 12.04 18.00 -8.44
CA SER A 253 12.41 17.07 -9.50
C SER A 253 13.23 15.87 -9.01
N ALA A 254 13.28 14.84 -9.85
CA ALA A 254 14.18 13.70 -9.63
C ALA A 254 15.66 14.12 -9.63
N LEU A 255 15.99 15.17 -10.38
CA LEU A 255 17.34 15.74 -10.46
C LEU A 255 17.71 16.47 -9.17
N ASP A 256 16.80 17.28 -8.62
CA ASP A 256 17.01 17.98 -7.34
C ASP A 256 17.18 16.99 -6.18
N SER A 257 16.35 15.94 -6.15
CA SER A 257 16.48 14.83 -5.20
C SER A 257 17.85 14.12 -5.32
N ALA A 258 18.34 13.94 -6.55
CA ALA A 258 19.64 13.32 -6.78
C ALA A 258 20.80 14.20 -6.31
N ALA A 259 20.72 15.52 -6.53
CA ALA A 259 21.67 16.45 -5.97
C ALA A 259 21.72 16.40 -4.45
N LEU A 260 20.57 16.34 -3.76
CA LEU A 260 20.55 16.19 -2.30
C LEU A 260 21.28 14.92 -1.83
N ARG A 261 21.18 13.79 -2.55
CA ARG A 261 21.98 12.58 -2.26
C ARG A 261 23.48 12.83 -2.41
N ASP A 262 23.88 13.58 -3.43
CA ASP A 262 25.28 13.96 -3.62
C ASP A 262 25.80 14.90 -2.52
N LEU A 263 24.91 15.69 -1.89
CA LEU A 263 25.23 16.50 -0.71
C LEU A 263 25.24 15.70 0.60
N GLY A 264 24.91 14.40 0.54
CA GLY A 264 24.91 13.48 1.68
C GLY A 264 23.61 13.48 2.47
N TRP A 265 22.51 14.01 1.94
CA TRP A 265 21.18 13.71 2.46
C TRP A 265 20.77 12.29 2.04
N GLY A 266 20.25 11.47 2.95
CA GLY A 266 19.49 10.31 2.51
C GLY A 266 18.23 10.83 1.83
N THR A 267 17.99 10.52 0.56
CA THR A 267 16.69 10.77 -0.06
C THR A 267 16.06 9.45 -0.43
N ALA A 268 14.74 9.35 -0.33
CA ALA A 268 14.03 8.31 -1.08
C ALA A 268 14.43 8.41 -2.58
N ALA A 269 14.49 7.26 -3.27
CA ALA A 269 14.66 7.25 -4.71
C ALA A 269 13.55 8.11 -5.37
N PRO A 270 13.81 8.75 -6.53
CA PRO A 270 12.82 9.61 -7.15
C PRO A 270 11.52 8.83 -7.41
N ALA A 271 10.40 9.47 -7.07
CA ALA A 271 9.08 9.00 -7.45
C ALA A 271 9.04 8.78 -8.97
N SER A 272 8.47 7.65 -9.39
CA SER A 272 8.03 7.47 -10.78
C SER A 272 7.18 8.66 -11.23
N PRO A 273 7.17 8.99 -12.53
CA PRO A 273 6.40 10.11 -13.05
C PRO A 273 4.93 10.04 -12.62
N ALA A 274 4.33 11.21 -12.39
CA ALA A 274 2.94 11.34 -12.02
C ALA A 274 2.04 10.47 -12.91
N PRO A 275 1.05 9.76 -12.35
CA PRO A 275 0.17 8.91 -13.13
C PRO A 275 -0.52 9.76 -14.21
N ALA A 276 -0.56 9.22 -15.43
CA ALA A 276 -1.40 9.75 -16.49
C ALA A 276 -2.85 9.92 -15.99
N PRO A 277 -3.63 10.88 -16.53
CA PRO A 277 -5.05 10.98 -16.22
C PRO A 277 -5.72 9.60 -16.37
N PHE A 278 -6.59 9.27 -15.42
CA PHE A 278 -7.31 8.01 -15.31
C PHE A 278 -7.86 7.55 -16.66
N ALA A 279 -7.21 6.58 -17.29
CA ALA A 279 -7.87 5.74 -18.27
C ALA A 279 -8.72 4.73 -17.48
N PRO A 280 -10.04 4.64 -17.73
CA PRO A 280 -10.84 3.60 -17.12
C PRO A 280 -10.24 2.23 -17.48
N PRO A 281 -10.36 1.22 -16.58
CA PRO A 281 -9.96 -0.15 -16.91
C PRO A 281 -10.61 -0.57 -18.23
N VAL A 282 -9.85 -1.28 -19.08
CA VAL A 282 -10.43 -1.93 -20.26
C VAL A 282 -11.49 -2.92 -19.75
N GLU A 283 -12.71 -2.81 -20.27
CA GLU A 283 -13.84 -3.69 -19.93
C GLU A 283 -13.39 -5.17 -20.00
N GLY A 284 -13.53 -5.90 -18.90
CA GLY A 284 -13.17 -7.32 -18.79
C GLY A 284 -11.79 -7.66 -18.21
N GLN A 285 -10.95 -6.68 -17.82
CA GLN A 285 -9.70 -6.96 -17.09
C GLN A 285 -9.77 -6.46 -15.64
N HIS A 286 -9.60 -7.37 -14.69
CA HIS A 286 -9.65 -7.09 -13.25
C HIS A 286 -8.21 -6.99 -12.68
N PRO A 287 -7.69 -5.78 -12.40
CA PRO A 287 -6.30 -5.64 -12.00
C PRO A 287 -6.01 -6.25 -10.63
N VAL A 288 -4.90 -6.99 -10.55
CA VAL A 288 -4.30 -7.50 -9.33
C VAL A 288 -3.59 -6.36 -8.61
N ALA A 289 -4.03 -6.04 -7.40
CA ALA A 289 -3.33 -5.07 -6.54
C ALA A 289 -2.22 -5.76 -5.77
N PHE A 290 -0.99 -5.29 -5.95
CA PHE A 290 0.15 -5.71 -5.15
C PHE A 290 0.55 -4.64 -4.14
N THR A 291 0.59 -5.01 -2.86
CA THR A 291 1.19 -4.20 -1.80
C THR A 291 2.56 -4.75 -1.41
N GLY A 292 3.34 -3.90 -0.73
CA GLY A 292 4.68 -4.24 -0.26
C GLY A 292 5.76 -3.28 -0.76
N ASN A 293 5.40 -2.22 -1.51
CA ASN A 293 6.31 -1.13 -1.79
C ASN A 293 6.70 -0.41 -0.50
N THR A 294 7.98 -0.11 -0.34
CA THR A 294 8.51 0.57 0.85
C THR A 294 8.04 2.02 0.98
N ASP A 295 7.53 2.61 -0.10
CA ASP A 295 6.94 3.95 -0.15
C ASP A 295 5.44 3.98 0.22
N GLY A 296 4.85 2.83 0.57
CA GLY A 296 3.43 2.72 0.91
C GLY A 296 2.47 2.83 -0.28
N THR A 297 2.99 2.81 -1.50
CA THR A 297 2.16 2.74 -2.71
C THR A 297 1.75 1.30 -3.00
N VAL A 298 0.72 1.15 -3.82
CA VAL A 298 0.18 -0.13 -4.29
C VAL A 298 0.29 -0.15 -5.79
N SER A 299 0.85 -1.21 -6.37
CA SER A 299 1.00 -1.34 -7.82
C SER A 299 -0.06 -2.25 -8.40
N LEU A 300 -0.70 -1.84 -9.49
CA LEU A 300 -1.72 -2.65 -10.17
C LEU A 300 -1.14 -3.38 -11.37
N PHE A 301 -1.48 -4.66 -11.50
CA PHE A 301 -1.02 -5.55 -12.57
C PHE A 301 -2.22 -6.18 -13.28
N ILE A 302 -2.06 -6.52 -14.55
CA ILE A 302 -3.04 -7.32 -15.31
C ILE A 302 -2.41 -8.66 -15.68
N VAL A 303 -3.23 -9.70 -15.78
CA VAL A 303 -2.80 -11.00 -16.30
C VAL A 303 -3.05 -11.01 -17.81
N SER A 304 -2.00 -11.17 -18.60
CA SER A 304 -2.07 -11.33 -20.07
C SER A 304 -1.32 -12.58 -20.47
N GLY A 305 -2.04 -13.62 -20.89
CA GLY A 305 -1.44 -14.93 -21.24
C GLY A 305 -0.59 -15.50 -20.10
N ASP A 306 -1.19 -15.62 -18.91
CA ASP A 306 -0.57 -16.08 -17.65
C ASP A 306 0.59 -15.22 -17.10
N THR A 307 0.90 -14.10 -17.76
CA THR A 307 1.97 -13.20 -17.35
C THR A 307 1.40 -11.98 -16.64
N LEU A 308 1.87 -11.73 -15.43
CA LEU A 308 1.56 -10.50 -14.70
C LEU A 308 2.32 -9.34 -15.32
N SER A 309 1.59 -8.36 -15.83
CA SER A 309 2.15 -7.18 -16.49
C SER A 309 1.78 -5.94 -15.69
N ASP A 310 2.78 -5.11 -15.38
CA ASP A 310 2.58 -3.86 -14.66
C ASP A 310 1.77 -2.88 -15.51
N THR A 311 0.68 -2.36 -14.96
CA THR A 311 -0.16 -1.36 -15.64
C THR A 311 0.44 0.05 -15.59
N GLY A 312 1.45 0.27 -14.74
CA GLY A 312 1.95 1.60 -14.38
C GLY A 312 1.04 2.34 -13.39
N ARG A 313 -0.17 1.84 -13.11
CA ARG A 313 -1.11 2.46 -12.17
C ARG A 313 -0.67 2.20 -10.73
N ARG A 314 -0.73 3.25 -9.91
CA ARG A 314 -0.40 3.22 -8.49
C ARG A 314 -1.55 3.78 -7.65
N LEU A 315 -1.73 3.24 -6.45
CA LEU A 315 -2.63 3.79 -5.42
C LEU A 315 -1.83 4.18 -4.19
N THR A 316 -2.30 5.17 -3.44
CA THR A 316 -1.69 5.61 -2.17
C THR A 316 -2.76 5.66 -1.08
N PRO A 317 -3.11 4.50 -0.50
CA PRO A 317 -4.21 4.43 0.46
C PRO A 317 -3.93 5.20 1.74
N PHE A 318 -2.68 5.17 2.23
CA PHE A 318 -2.31 5.87 3.45
C PHE A 318 -1.14 6.81 3.13
N ALA A 319 -1.46 8.08 2.86
CA ALA A 319 -0.45 9.09 2.55
C ALA A 319 0.64 9.14 3.64
N GLY A 320 1.90 9.03 3.23
CA GLY A 320 3.05 9.03 4.15
C GLY A 320 3.27 7.75 4.95
N TYR A 321 2.37 6.76 4.90
CA TYR A 321 2.59 5.47 5.54
C TYR A 321 3.65 4.67 4.78
N ARG A 322 4.51 3.96 5.53
CA ARG A 322 5.62 3.16 4.99
C ARG A 322 5.68 1.76 5.62
N GLY A 323 4.66 1.39 6.40
CA GLY A 323 4.57 0.10 7.06
C GLY A 323 3.98 -0.99 6.15
N ALA A 324 3.77 -2.17 6.71
CA ALA A 324 3.13 -3.26 5.97
C ALA A 324 1.70 -2.87 5.58
N LEU A 325 1.37 -3.00 4.30
CA LEU A 325 0.02 -2.83 3.78
C LEU A 325 -0.51 -4.16 3.30
N ARG A 326 -1.78 -4.41 3.55
CA ARG A 326 -2.52 -5.57 3.05
C ARG A 326 -3.72 -5.06 2.27
N VAL A 327 -4.11 -5.82 1.26
CA VAL A 327 -5.16 -5.45 0.31
C VAL A 327 -6.14 -6.60 0.15
N ALA A 328 -7.41 -6.26 0.04
CA ALA A 328 -8.46 -7.08 -0.55
C ALA A 328 -9.13 -6.27 -1.66
N SER A 329 -9.66 -6.94 -2.67
CA SER A 329 -10.33 -6.28 -3.79
C SER A 329 -11.73 -6.85 -3.98
N GLY A 330 -12.68 -6.00 -4.35
CA GLY A 330 -14.10 -6.34 -4.51
C GLY A 330 -14.85 -5.15 -5.11
N ASP A 331 -16.05 -5.35 -5.66
CA ASP A 331 -16.89 -4.24 -6.16
C ASP A 331 -17.73 -3.69 -5.00
N PHE A 332 -17.25 -2.66 -4.29
CA PHE A 332 -17.91 -2.16 -3.09
C PHE A 332 -19.05 -1.17 -3.43
N ASN A 333 -19.05 -0.56 -4.62
CA ASN A 333 -20.08 0.40 -5.04
C ASN A 333 -21.15 -0.21 -5.97
N GLY A 334 -20.90 -1.38 -6.57
CA GLY A 334 -21.77 -2.11 -7.49
C GLY A 334 -21.69 -1.59 -8.93
N ASP A 335 -20.58 -0.99 -9.33
CA ASP A 335 -20.41 -0.35 -10.64
C ASP A 335 -19.69 -1.22 -11.69
N GLY A 336 -19.35 -2.46 -11.32
CA GLY A 336 -18.67 -3.45 -12.15
C GLY A 336 -17.15 -3.29 -12.19
N VAL A 337 -16.57 -2.27 -11.55
CA VAL A 337 -15.12 -2.04 -11.48
C VAL A 337 -14.56 -2.58 -10.16
N THR A 338 -13.31 -3.06 -10.20
CA THR A 338 -12.62 -3.52 -8.99
C THR A 338 -12.35 -2.36 -8.06
N ASP A 339 -12.86 -2.37 -6.84
CA ASP A 339 -12.45 -1.47 -5.77
C ASP A 339 -11.44 -2.17 -4.83
N TYR A 340 -10.79 -1.38 -3.97
CA TYR A 340 -9.69 -1.87 -3.14
C TYR A 340 -9.84 -1.44 -1.68
N ALA A 341 -9.88 -2.42 -0.78
CA ALA A 341 -9.82 -2.24 0.66
C ALA A 341 -8.39 -2.47 1.16
N PHE A 342 -7.87 -1.51 1.92
CA PHE A 342 -6.52 -1.54 2.46
C PHE A 342 -6.53 -1.52 3.98
N THR A 343 -5.59 -2.23 4.58
CA THR A 343 -5.30 -2.14 6.02
C THR A 343 -3.82 -1.98 6.28
N THR A 344 -3.51 -1.32 7.38
CA THR A 344 -2.16 -1.26 7.95
C THR A 344 -1.83 -2.55 8.71
N GLY A 345 -0.55 -2.89 8.75
CA GLY A 345 0.01 -3.93 9.62
C GLY A 345 0.10 -3.47 11.09
N ALA A 346 0.89 -4.21 11.88
CA ALA A 346 1.08 -3.90 13.30
C ALA A 346 1.58 -2.46 13.54
N GLY A 347 1.05 -1.83 14.58
CA GLY A 347 1.27 -0.41 14.88
C GLY A 347 0.46 0.03 16.11
N PRO A 348 0.38 1.34 16.42
CA PRO A 348 -0.38 1.82 17.57
C PRO A 348 -1.89 1.55 17.45
N GLN A 349 -2.41 1.52 16.22
CA GLN A 349 -3.79 1.17 15.90
C GLN A 349 -3.87 0.77 14.42
N ALA A 350 -4.45 -0.39 14.11
CA ALA A 350 -4.75 -0.74 12.73
C ALA A 350 -6.02 -0.04 12.23
N VAL A 351 -6.01 0.35 10.95
CA VAL A 351 -7.14 1.02 10.28
C VAL A 351 -7.41 0.40 8.92
N VAL A 352 -8.67 0.48 8.48
CA VAL A 352 -9.13 0.10 7.15
C VAL A 352 -9.52 1.35 6.36
N GLN A 353 -9.21 1.37 5.06
CA GLN A 353 -9.69 2.38 4.11
C GLN A 353 -10.11 1.70 2.81
N ILE A 354 -11.19 2.16 2.17
CA ILE A 354 -11.65 1.64 0.87
C ILE A 354 -11.53 2.74 -0.18
N MET A 355 -10.95 2.39 -1.33
CA MET A 355 -10.77 3.27 -2.47
C MET A 355 -11.49 2.70 -3.70
N ASP A 356 -12.11 3.59 -4.46
CA ASP A 356 -12.75 3.31 -5.74
C ASP A 356 -11.67 2.95 -6.77
N GLY A 357 -11.80 1.84 -7.46
CA GLY A 357 -10.80 1.46 -8.45
C GLY A 357 -11.09 1.94 -9.87
N ARG A 358 -12.14 2.70 -10.12
CA ARG A 358 -12.30 3.51 -11.34
C ARG A 358 -11.43 4.75 -11.30
N ASP A 359 -11.44 5.49 -10.20
CA ASP A 359 -10.82 6.82 -10.11
C ASP A 359 -9.87 7.02 -8.91
N GLY A 360 -9.64 5.98 -8.10
CA GLY A 360 -8.75 6.05 -6.94
C GLY A 360 -9.24 6.96 -5.81
N SER A 361 -10.49 7.41 -5.84
CA SER A 361 -11.07 8.23 -4.76
C SER A 361 -11.34 7.40 -3.50
N ILE A 362 -11.45 8.05 -2.35
CA ILE A 362 -11.72 7.36 -1.08
C ILE A 362 -13.23 7.19 -0.93
N MET A 363 -13.71 5.93 -0.93
CA MET A 363 -15.11 5.58 -0.69
C MET A 363 -15.42 5.51 0.80
N VAL A 364 -14.50 4.94 1.57
CA VAL A 364 -14.59 4.82 3.03
C VAL A 364 -13.29 5.30 3.61
N GLY A 365 -13.36 6.35 4.44
CA GLY A 365 -12.21 6.90 5.14
C GLY A 365 -11.64 5.95 6.19
N GLN A 366 -10.50 6.33 6.77
CA GLN A 366 -9.80 5.53 7.78
C GLN A 366 -10.73 5.14 8.93
N THR A 367 -11.00 3.85 9.04
CA THR A 367 -11.91 3.27 10.03
C THR A 367 -11.12 2.35 10.94
N VAL A 368 -11.20 2.60 12.24
CA VAL A 368 -10.57 1.76 13.26
C VAL A 368 -11.41 0.49 13.45
N ILE A 369 -10.78 -0.66 13.22
CA ILE A 369 -11.36 -1.98 13.53
C ILE A 369 -10.59 -2.58 14.70
N PHE A 370 -11.31 -3.16 15.67
CA PHE A 370 -10.78 -3.62 16.96
C PHE A 370 -10.02 -2.51 17.72
N GLN A 371 -10.78 -1.64 18.38
CA GLN A 371 -10.21 -0.49 19.11
C GLN A 371 -9.14 -0.92 20.13
N GLY A 372 -7.98 -0.28 20.07
CA GLY A 372 -6.84 -0.53 20.95
C GLY A 372 -6.01 -1.76 20.57
N PHE A 373 -6.35 -2.47 19.49
CA PHE A 373 -5.53 -3.56 18.99
C PHE A 373 -4.33 -3.03 18.20
N MET A 374 -3.13 -3.48 18.60
CA MET A 374 -1.86 -3.03 18.04
C MET A 374 -1.27 -3.98 16.98
N GLY A 375 -1.92 -5.13 16.74
CA GLY A 375 -1.53 -6.03 15.66
C GLY A 375 -2.07 -5.56 14.30
N GLY A 376 -1.67 -6.25 13.22
CA GLY A 376 -2.23 -6.00 11.89
C GLY A 376 -3.60 -6.64 11.71
N LEU A 377 -4.24 -6.38 10.56
CA LEU A 377 -5.50 -7.03 10.18
C LEU A 377 -5.31 -7.85 8.90
N PHE A 378 -6.14 -8.86 8.68
CA PHE A 378 -6.32 -9.47 7.36
C PHE A 378 -7.69 -9.12 6.80
N LEU A 379 -7.77 -9.01 5.47
CA LEU A 379 -8.96 -8.59 4.76
C LEU A 379 -9.34 -9.65 3.72
N ALA A 380 -10.63 -9.83 3.51
CA ALA A 380 -11.19 -10.50 2.34
C ALA A 380 -12.44 -9.73 1.89
N ALA A 381 -12.72 -9.73 0.59
CA ALA A 381 -13.90 -9.10 0.03
C ALA A 381 -14.63 -10.06 -0.90
N ALA A 382 -15.95 -10.12 -0.77
CA ALA A 382 -16.87 -10.89 -1.60
C ALA A 382 -18.31 -10.48 -1.31
N ASP A 383 -19.24 -10.80 -2.22
CA ASP A 383 -20.69 -10.56 -2.06
C ASP A 383 -21.29 -11.60 -1.10
N ILE A 384 -21.20 -11.34 0.20
CA ILE A 384 -21.60 -12.26 1.28
C ILE A 384 -23.12 -12.27 1.41
N ASP A 385 -23.79 -11.15 1.12
CA ASP A 385 -25.24 -11.02 1.27
C ASP A 385 -26.05 -11.06 -0.03
N HIS A 386 -25.36 -11.26 -1.16
CA HIS A 386 -25.88 -11.48 -2.50
C HIS A 386 -26.70 -10.30 -3.03
N ASP A 387 -26.25 -9.07 -2.76
CA ASP A 387 -26.88 -7.84 -3.25
C ASP A 387 -26.17 -7.23 -4.48
N GLY A 388 -25.12 -7.90 -4.97
CA GLY A 388 -24.31 -7.49 -6.11
C GLY A 388 -23.19 -6.53 -5.74
N LYS A 389 -22.97 -6.28 -4.45
CA LYS A 389 -21.83 -5.52 -3.92
C LYS A 389 -21.00 -6.40 -2.99
N ALA A 390 -19.72 -6.09 -2.87
CA ALA A 390 -18.86 -6.80 -1.95
C ALA A 390 -19.06 -6.30 -0.51
N GLU A 391 -19.10 -7.25 0.42
CA GLU A 391 -18.84 -7.05 1.84
C GLU A 391 -17.34 -7.16 2.12
N LEU A 392 -16.93 -6.61 3.27
CA LEU A 392 -15.57 -6.73 3.79
C LEU A 392 -15.54 -7.65 5.02
N ALA A 393 -14.77 -8.73 4.97
CA ALA A 393 -14.42 -9.52 6.14
C ALA A 393 -13.05 -9.09 6.67
N VAL A 394 -12.95 -8.89 7.98
CA VAL A 394 -11.74 -8.44 8.68
C VAL A 394 -11.43 -9.36 9.84
N SER A 395 -10.19 -9.82 9.96
CA SER A 395 -9.71 -10.57 11.12
C SER A 395 -8.53 -9.91 11.79
N ALA A 396 -8.44 -10.08 13.12
CA ALA A 396 -7.27 -9.66 13.88
C ALA A 396 -6.09 -10.62 13.65
N ASP A 397 -4.88 -10.08 13.48
CA ASP A 397 -3.64 -10.85 13.35
C ASP A 397 -3.07 -11.27 14.73
N ALA A 398 -1.82 -11.74 14.75
CA ALA A 398 -1.09 -12.13 15.93
C ALA A 398 -1.16 -11.08 17.06
N GLY A 399 -1.39 -11.56 18.28
CA GLY A 399 -1.63 -10.74 19.47
C GLY A 399 -3.09 -10.74 19.92
N ALA A 400 -4.02 -11.12 19.04
CA ALA A 400 -5.44 -11.26 19.37
C ALA A 400 -5.93 -12.71 19.18
N GLY A 401 -7.11 -13.01 19.75
CA GLY A 401 -7.84 -14.22 19.39
C GLY A 401 -8.29 -14.20 17.93
N PRO A 402 -8.84 -15.32 17.42
CA PRO A 402 -9.30 -15.43 16.04
C PRO A 402 -10.65 -14.71 15.88
N HIS A 403 -10.68 -13.40 16.13
CA HIS A 403 -11.86 -12.54 16.06
C HIS A 403 -12.04 -12.05 14.63
N ILE A 404 -13.24 -12.25 14.09
CA ILE A 404 -13.65 -11.86 12.75
C ILE A 404 -14.84 -10.92 12.87
N GLN A 405 -14.84 -9.87 12.04
CA GLN A 405 -16.00 -9.04 11.79
C GLN A 405 -16.25 -8.96 10.28
N THR A 406 -17.51 -9.04 9.87
CA THR A 406 -17.93 -8.73 8.50
C THR A 406 -18.65 -7.40 8.46
N PHE A 407 -18.47 -6.66 7.38
CA PHE A 407 -19.00 -5.33 7.20
C PHE A 407 -19.65 -5.17 5.83
N ARG A 408 -20.83 -4.56 5.83
CA ARG A 408 -21.42 -3.97 4.64
C ARG A 408 -20.85 -2.57 4.44
N VAL A 409 -20.57 -2.20 3.18
CA VAL A 409 -20.18 -0.84 2.82
C VAL A 409 -21.42 -0.02 2.48
N ALA A 410 -21.78 0.94 3.33
CA ALA A 410 -22.97 1.76 3.13
C ALA A 410 -22.75 3.20 3.60
N GLY A 411 -23.18 4.16 2.77
CA GLY A 411 -23.11 5.60 3.11
C GLY A 411 -21.70 6.11 3.42
N GLY A 412 -20.67 5.54 2.79
CA GLY A 412 -19.26 5.88 3.04
C GLY A 412 -18.71 5.35 4.36
N THR A 413 -19.37 4.36 4.98
CA THR A 413 -18.98 3.77 6.27
C THR A 413 -19.01 2.24 6.24
N LEU A 414 -18.30 1.60 7.17
CA LEU A 414 -18.37 0.16 7.43
C LEU A 414 -19.45 -0.12 8.47
N GLN A 415 -20.47 -0.89 8.10
CA GLN A 415 -21.54 -1.32 9.00
C GLN A 415 -21.36 -2.79 9.36
N VAL A 416 -21.13 -3.08 10.65
CA VAL A 416 -20.93 -4.46 11.14
C VAL A 416 -22.17 -5.30 10.84
N GLN A 417 -21.98 -6.45 10.20
CA GLN A 417 -23.01 -7.47 10.00
C GLN A 417 -22.84 -8.64 10.97
N SER A 418 -21.61 -9.12 11.16
CA SER A 418 -21.30 -10.22 12.08
C SER A 418 -20.04 -9.95 12.88
N SER A 419 -19.92 -10.60 14.04
CA SER A 419 -18.75 -10.51 14.93
C SER A 419 -18.65 -11.78 15.78
N PHE A 420 -17.61 -12.58 15.57
CA PHE A 420 -17.47 -13.89 16.22
C PHE A 420 -16.01 -14.34 16.33
N PHE A 421 -15.76 -15.38 17.13
CA PHE A 421 -14.47 -16.06 17.18
C PHE A 421 -14.53 -17.37 16.40
N ALA A 422 -13.63 -17.59 15.42
CA ALA A 422 -13.72 -18.75 14.53
C ALA A 422 -13.32 -20.10 15.16
N PHE A 423 -12.57 -20.08 16.26
CA PHE A 423 -12.07 -21.29 16.90
C PHE A 423 -12.31 -21.23 18.41
N ASP A 424 -12.79 -22.34 18.96
CA ASP A 424 -13.16 -22.49 20.37
C ASP A 424 -11.91 -22.66 21.27
N ASN A 425 -11.00 -21.69 21.21
CA ASN A 425 -9.86 -21.61 22.11
C ASN A 425 -9.68 -20.18 22.61
N PRO A 426 -10.26 -19.84 23.78
CA PRO A 426 -10.14 -18.50 24.37
C PRO A 426 -8.72 -18.07 24.73
N ALA A 427 -7.76 -19.00 24.82
CA ALA A 427 -6.36 -18.71 25.11
C ALA A 427 -5.51 -18.49 23.84
N PHE A 428 -6.03 -18.83 22.67
CA PHE A 428 -5.31 -18.65 21.41
C PHE A 428 -5.13 -17.16 21.10
N ARG A 429 -3.89 -16.75 20.76
CA ARG A 429 -3.52 -15.37 20.43
C ARG A 429 -2.80 -15.24 19.09
N GLY A 430 -2.92 -16.26 18.24
CA GLY A 430 -2.28 -16.29 16.94
C GLY A 430 -3.01 -15.50 15.85
N GLY A 431 -4.18 -14.93 16.16
CA GLY A 431 -5.05 -14.28 15.19
C GLY A 431 -5.65 -15.26 14.18
N ALA A 432 -6.23 -14.71 13.12
CA ALA A 432 -6.77 -15.47 12.00
C ALA A 432 -6.49 -14.77 10.67
N ARG A 433 -6.61 -15.52 9.57
CA ARG A 433 -6.72 -14.95 8.21
C ARG A 433 -8.04 -15.35 7.58
N VAL A 434 -8.45 -14.57 6.60
CA VAL A 434 -9.74 -14.69 5.94
C VAL A 434 -9.58 -14.74 4.43
N ALA A 435 -10.45 -15.51 3.79
CA ALA A 435 -10.69 -15.53 2.35
C ALA A 435 -12.19 -15.77 2.13
N ALA A 436 -12.74 -15.35 1.00
CA ALA A 436 -14.18 -15.52 0.75
C ALA A 436 -14.49 -15.89 -0.70
N GLY A 437 -15.59 -16.60 -0.93
CA GLY A 437 -16.10 -17.02 -2.24
C GLY A 437 -17.17 -18.11 -2.09
N ASP A 438 -18.04 -18.27 -3.08
CA ASP A 438 -19.21 -19.17 -3.03
C ASP A 438 -18.79 -20.65 -3.22
N ILE A 439 -18.47 -21.34 -2.12
CA ILE A 439 -17.94 -22.72 -2.14
C ILE A 439 -19.07 -23.73 -2.34
N ASN A 440 -20.27 -23.43 -1.84
CA ASN A 440 -21.43 -24.31 -1.88
C ASN A 440 -22.41 -24.02 -3.01
N ARG A 441 -22.16 -22.98 -3.81
CA ARG A 441 -22.97 -22.54 -4.95
C ARG A 441 -24.40 -22.18 -4.53
N ASP A 442 -24.56 -21.55 -3.38
CA ASP A 442 -25.86 -21.04 -2.93
C ASP A 442 -26.12 -19.58 -3.31
N GLY A 443 -25.15 -18.95 -3.97
CA GLY A 443 -25.18 -17.55 -4.41
C GLY A 443 -24.65 -16.57 -3.36
N PHE A 444 -24.37 -17.02 -2.13
CA PHE A 444 -23.76 -16.19 -1.09
C PHE A 444 -22.28 -16.55 -0.97
N ALA A 445 -21.41 -15.54 -0.95
CA ALA A 445 -19.99 -15.83 -0.74
C ALA A 445 -19.73 -16.37 0.67
N ASP A 446 -19.13 -17.55 0.74
CA ASP A 446 -18.74 -18.19 1.99
C ASP A 446 -17.43 -17.62 2.53
N LEU A 447 -17.25 -17.69 3.84
CA LEU A 447 -16.06 -17.18 4.52
C LEU A 447 -15.18 -18.34 5.00
N VAL A 448 -13.96 -18.40 4.48
CA VAL A 448 -12.92 -19.28 4.98
C VAL A 448 -12.07 -18.55 6.01
N VAL A 449 -11.89 -19.17 7.17
CA VAL A 449 -11.04 -18.67 8.24
C VAL A 449 -9.95 -19.69 8.53
N THR A 450 -8.70 -19.23 8.56
CA THR A 450 -7.55 -20.04 8.97
C THR A 450 -6.94 -19.51 10.25
N THR A 451 -6.32 -20.40 11.05
CA THR A 451 -5.49 -19.96 12.17
C THR A 451 -4.28 -19.19 11.65
N GLY A 452 -3.93 -18.10 12.35
CA GLY A 452 -2.63 -17.47 12.19
C GLY A 452 -1.50 -18.29 12.85
N GLY A 453 -0.44 -17.63 13.30
CA GLY A 453 0.72 -18.31 13.89
C GLY A 453 0.44 -18.95 15.26
N GLN A 454 1.43 -19.67 15.82
CA GLN A 454 1.39 -20.21 17.20
C GLN A 454 0.39 -21.38 17.46
N ALA A 455 -0.18 -21.97 16.42
CA ALA A 455 -0.97 -23.20 16.50
C ALA A 455 -0.70 -24.10 15.29
N GLU A 456 -1.18 -25.34 15.35
CA GLU A 456 -1.29 -26.19 14.18
C GLU A 456 -2.31 -25.58 13.20
N GLY A 457 -1.93 -25.50 11.92
CA GLY A 457 -2.72 -24.83 10.89
C GLY A 457 -4.11 -25.45 10.69
N ARG A 458 -5.15 -24.76 11.15
CA ARG A 458 -6.56 -25.17 11.06
C ARG A 458 -7.34 -24.28 10.11
N VAL A 459 -8.29 -24.87 9.40
CA VAL A 459 -9.17 -24.23 8.43
C VAL A 459 -10.63 -24.48 8.84
N ALA A 460 -11.46 -23.44 8.83
CA ALA A 460 -12.91 -23.50 9.00
C ALA A 460 -13.60 -22.74 7.87
N VAL A 461 -14.74 -23.25 7.40
CA VAL A 461 -15.54 -22.66 6.33
C VAL A 461 -16.91 -22.30 6.88
N TYR A 462 -17.34 -21.04 6.74
CA TYR A 462 -18.58 -20.49 7.26
C TYR A 462 -19.53 -20.09 6.14
N SER A 463 -20.82 -20.36 6.31
CA SER A 463 -21.85 -20.01 5.33
C SER A 463 -22.05 -18.50 5.23
N GLY A 464 -21.94 -17.95 4.03
CA GLY A 464 -22.26 -16.54 3.74
C GLY A 464 -23.73 -16.21 4.04
N ALA A 465 -24.62 -17.12 3.64
CA ALA A 465 -26.07 -16.99 3.80
C ALA A 465 -26.53 -16.83 5.26
N ASP A 466 -25.78 -17.38 6.21
CA ASP A 466 -26.01 -17.22 7.65
C ASP A 466 -25.26 -16.00 8.22
N LEU A 467 -24.04 -15.73 7.74
CA LEU A 467 -23.22 -14.60 8.21
C LEU A 467 -23.87 -13.24 7.93
N ARG A 468 -24.59 -13.08 6.81
CA ARG A 468 -25.38 -11.85 6.53
C ARG A 468 -26.42 -11.54 7.62
N ASN A 469 -26.85 -12.57 8.38
CA ASN A 469 -27.79 -12.46 9.50
C ASN A 469 -27.07 -12.46 10.86
N GLY A 470 -25.75 -12.35 10.88
CA GLY A 470 -24.93 -12.36 12.10
C GLY A 470 -24.73 -13.74 12.72
N VAL A 471 -25.06 -14.82 12.02
CA VAL A 471 -24.93 -16.20 12.51
C VAL A 471 -23.72 -16.89 11.86
N ALA A 472 -22.82 -17.42 12.68
CA ALA A 472 -21.63 -18.13 12.20
C ALA A 472 -21.87 -19.64 12.16
N THR A 473 -22.33 -20.17 11.03
CA THR A 473 -22.55 -21.60 10.80
C THR A 473 -21.44 -22.20 9.94
N ARG A 474 -20.90 -23.35 10.33
CA ARG A 474 -19.86 -24.04 9.55
C ARG A 474 -20.47 -24.88 8.43
N LEU A 475 -19.94 -24.76 7.21
CA LEU A 475 -20.34 -25.58 6.05
C LEU A 475 -19.74 -26.99 6.11
N THR A 476 -18.53 -27.11 6.65
CA THR A 476 -17.81 -28.38 6.78
C THR A 476 -17.14 -28.46 8.17
N PRO A 477 -16.83 -29.67 8.67
CA PRO A 477 -15.96 -29.83 9.82
C PRO A 477 -14.63 -29.10 9.60
N ASP A 478 -14.12 -28.43 10.63
CA ASP A 478 -12.79 -27.84 10.54
C ASP A 478 -11.73 -28.93 10.39
N PHE A 479 -10.62 -28.59 9.73
CA PHE A 479 -9.61 -29.58 9.37
C PHE A 479 -8.19 -28.99 9.41
N ILE A 480 -7.22 -29.90 9.45
CA ILE A 480 -5.79 -29.58 9.38
C ILE A 480 -5.31 -29.83 7.95
N ALA A 481 -4.96 -28.78 7.23
CA ALA A 481 -4.49 -28.88 5.84
C ALA A 481 -3.06 -29.45 5.74
N PHE A 482 -2.23 -29.17 6.74
CA PHE A 482 -0.82 -29.57 6.80
C PHE A 482 -0.48 -30.15 8.18
N SER A 483 -0.58 -31.48 8.30
CA SER A 483 -0.30 -32.18 9.56
C SER A 483 1.11 -31.91 10.05
N GLY A 484 1.26 -31.54 11.33
CA GLY A 484 2.55 -31.28 11.96
C GLY A 484 3.16 -29.90 11.64
N LEU A 485 2.48 -29.04 10.87
CA LEU A 485 2.92 -27.67 10.60
C LEU A 485 2.39 -26.70 11.66
N TRP A 486 3.31 -26.07 12.39
CA TRP A 486 3.01 -25.05 13.41
C TRP A 486 3.26 -23.65 12.85
N SER A 487 2.44 -23.26 11.87
CA SER A 487 2.52 -22.00 11.15
C SER A 487 1.11 -21.54 10.77
N GLY A 488 0.97 -20.23 10.50
CA GLY A 488 -0.26 -19.72 9.91
C GLY A 488 -0.49 -20.28 8.50
N LEU A 489 -1.73 -20.25 8.05
CA LEU A 489 -2.10 -20.67 6.69
C LEU A 489 -2.72 -19.49 5.95
N ASN A 490 -2.33 -19.27 4.69
CA ASN A 490 -3.04 -18.38 3.80
C ASN A 490 -4.05 -19.17 2.97
N ALA A 491 -5.20 -18.56 2.69
CA ALA A 491 -6.28 -19.15 1.92
C ALA A 491 -6.66 -18.22 0.76
N ALA A 492 -7.17 -18.81 -0.32
CA ALA A 492 -7.89 -18.11 -1.37
C ALA A 492 -9.03 -19.01 -1.87
N VAL A 493 -10.12 -18.40 -2.34
CA VAL A 493 -11.36 -19.11 -2.68
C VAL A 493 -11.94 -18.60 -4.00
N GLY A 494 -12.02 -19.39 -5.07
CA GLY A 494 -12.59 -18.93 -6.33
C GLY A 494 -12.80 -20.06 -7.32
N ASP A 495 -13.78 -19.92 -8.21
CA ASP A 495 -14.15 -20.93 -9.22
C ASP A 495 -13.08 -21.01 -10.30
N MET A 496 -12.12 -21.91 -10.13
CA MET A 496 -10.96 -22.01 -11.01
C MET A 496 -11.21 -22.92 -12.20
N ASP A 497 -12.13 -23.88 -12.09
CA ASP A 497 -12.44 -24.81 -13.16
C ASP A 497 -13.69 -24.45 -13.98
N GLY A 498 -14.45 -23.45 -13.54
CA GLY A 498 -15.62 -22.90 -14.20
C GLY A 498 -16.89 -23.71 -13.97
N ASP A 499 -16.93 -24.57 -12.94
CA ASP A 499 -18.09 -25.42 -12.66
C ASP A 499 -19.20 -24.72 -11.84
N GLY A 500 -18.93 -23.51 -11.37
CA GLY A 500 -19.79 -22.66 -10.55
C GLY A 500 -19.65 -22.87 -9.04
N TYR A 501 -18.81 -23.78 -8.58
CA TYR A 501 -18.41 -23.91 -7.18
C TYR A 501 -17.02 -23.33 -6.99
N ALA A 502 -16.80 -22.53 -5.95
CA ALA A 502 -15.48 -21.98 -5.71
C ALA A 502 -14.51 -23.01 -5.10
N GLU A 503 -13.31 -23.12 -5.68
CA GLU A 503 -12.22 -23.93 -5.14
C GLU A 503 -11.58 -23.29 -3.91
N LEU A 504 -11.14 -24.12 -2.98
CA LEU A 504 -10.39 -23.70 -1.80
C LEU A 504 -8.90 -24.00 -1.96
N ALA A 505 -8.08 -22.95 -2.11
CA ALA A 505 -6.62 -23.05 -2.12
C ALA A 505 -6.03 -22.66 -0.76
N ILE A 506 -5.18 -23.52 -0.17
CA ILE A 506 -4.49 -23.27 1.11
C ILE A 506 -2.98 -23.44 0.94
N THR A 507 -2.19 -22.56 1.57
CA THR A 507 -0.74 -22.69 1.64
C THR A 507 -0.16 -22.24 2.99
N PRO A 508 1.01 -22.76 3.42
CA PRO A 508 1.73 -22.23 4.57
C PRO A 508 2.10 -20.76 4.42
N ASP A 509 1.93 -19.99 5.50
CA ASP A 509 2.45 -18.63 5.60
C ASP A 509 3.96 -18.56 5.69
N ARG A 510 4.55 -19.60 6.28
CA ARG A 510 5.98 -19.79 6.46
C ARG A 510 6.30 -21.26 6.27
N GLY A 511 7.42 -21.54 5.64
CA GLY A 511 7.80 -22.84 5.12
C GLY A 511 7.69 -22.88 3.60
N PRO A 512 7.94 -24.04 2.98
CA PRO A 512 7.73 -24.22 1.55
C PRO A 512 6.31 -23.83 1.15
N ALA A 513 6.16 -23.04 0.09
CA ALA A 513 4.87 -22.61 -0.46
C ALA A 513 4.14 -23.75 -1.18
N HIS A 514 3.85 -24.83 -0.46
CA HIS A 514 3.04 -25.94 -0.93
C HIS A 514 1.58 -25.50 -0.94
N ILE A 515 0.98 -25.41 -2.13
CA ILE A 515 -0.43 -25.12 -2.32
C ILE A 515 -1.18 -26.44 -2.42
N LYS A 516 -2.26 -26.56 -1.66
CA LYS A 516 -3.27 -27.63 -1.80
C LYS A 516 -4.59 -27.00 -2.18
N VAL A 517 -5.24 -27.56 -3.19
CA VAL A 517 -6.52 -27.08 -3.70
C VAL A 517 -7.58 -28.17 -3.56
N TRP A 518 -8.73 -27.81 -3.00
CA TRP A 518 -9.93 -28.65 -2.93
C TRP A 518 -11.01 -28.07 -3.85
N SER A 519 -11.71 -28.95 -4.59
CA SER A 519 -12.89 -28.57 -5.37
C SER A 519 -14.06 -28.21 -4.45
N GLY A 520 -14.72 -27.08 -4.71
CA GLY A 520 -15.90 -26.66 -3.95
C GLY A 520 -17.04 -27.66 -4.06
N ALA A 521 -17.29 -28.18 -5.26
CA ALA A 521 -18.26 -29.23 -5.52
C ALA A 521 -17.99 -30.50 -4.68
N THR A 522 -16.72 -30.88 -4.54
CA THR A 522 -16.32 -32.05 -3.73
C THR A 522 -16.53 -31.82 -2.24
N LEU A 523 -16.18 -30.63 -1.73
CA LEU A 523 -16.41 -30.25 -0.33
C LEU A 523 -17.91 -30.28 0.00
N THR A 524 -18.73 -29.68 -0.87
CA THR A 524 -20.17 -29.53 -0.69
C THR A 524 -20.90 -30.87 -0.77
N ALA A 525 -20.56 -31.72 -1.74
CA ALA A 525 -21.12 -33.08 -1.84
C ALA A 525 -20.77 -33.97 -0.64
N ASN A 526 -19.75 -33.59 0.15
CA ASN A 526 -19.25 -34.36 1.29
C ASN A 526 -19.21 -33.52 2.58
N ALA A 527 -20.20 -32.66 2.81
CA ALA A 527 -20.21 -31.69 3.91
C ALA A 527 -19.99 -32.29 5.32
N GLY A 528 -20.32 -33.56 5.55
CA GLY A 528 -20.07 -34.26 6.83
C GLY A 528 -18.66 -34.85 7.00
N THR A 529 -17.83 -34.77 5.97
CA THR A 529 -16.50 -35.40 5.91
C THR A 529 -15.41 -34.35 6.08
N GLN A 530 -14.35 -34.67 6.81
CA GLN A 530 -13.20 -33.76 6.94
C GLN A 530 -12.51 -33.59 5.58
N ALA A 531 -12.30 -32.33 5.16
CA ALA A 531 -11.70 -32.02 3.85
C ALA A 531 -10.29 -32.63 3.68
N SER A 532 -9.53 -32.80 4.77
CA SER A 532 -8.22 -33.46 4.75
C SER A 532 -8.23 -34.91 4.27
N SER A 533 -9.40 -35.56 4.25
CA SER A 533 -9.60 -36.93 3.75
C SER A 533 -10.15 -37.01 2.33
N LEU A 534 -10.55 -35.86 1.76
CA LEU A 534 -11.07 -35.75 0.40
C LEU A 534 -9.92 -35.60 -0.61
N PRO A 535 -10.12 -36.02 -1.87
CA PRO A 535 -9.12 -35.83 -2.91
C PRO A 535 -8.84 -34.34 -3.16
N LEU A 536 -7.58 -34.03 -3.41
CA LEU A 536 -7.16 -32.69 -3.85
C LEU A 536 -7.38 -32.55 -5.35
N LEU A 537 -7.87 -31.38 -5.77
CA LEU A 537 -7.91 -30.98 -7.17
C LEU A 537 -6.49 -30.69 -7.70
N ALA A 538 -5.67 -30.02 -6.89
CA ALA A 538 -4.27 -29.74 -7.20
C ALA A 538 -3.38 -29.74 -5.94
N SER A 539 -2.10 -30.04 -6.13
CA SER A 539 -1.10 -30.08 -5.04
C SER A 539 0.30 -29.83 -5.61
N PHE A 540 0.87 -28.66 -5.33
CA PHE A 540 2.14 -28.25 -5.94
C PHE A 540 2.88 -27.16 -5.15
N TYR A 541 4.16 -26.97 -5.41
CA TYR A 541 4.92 -25.86 -4.83
C TYR A 541 4.86 -24.65 -5.77
N ALA A 542 4.38 -23.51 -5.26
CA ALA A 542 4.32 -22.27 -6.03
C ALA A 542 5.71 -21.75 -6.37
N PHE A 543 6.69 -22.03 -5.51
CA PHE A 543 8.06 -21.55 -5.62
C PHE A 543 9.05 -22.69 -5.35
N ALA A 544 10.35 -22.40 -5.33
CA ALA A 544 11.37 -23.40 -5.06
C ALA A 544 11.05 -24.10 -3.71
N PRO A 545 10.99 -25.45 -3.64
CA PRO A 545 10.57 -26.16 -2.42
C PRO A 545 11.47 -25.94 -1.20
N ASN A 546 12.68 -25.40 -1.40
CA ASN A 546 13.61 -25.02 -0.35
C ASN A 546 13.47 -23.56 0.10
N ASP A 547 12.60 -22.76 -0.51
CA ASP A 547 12.27 -21.41 -0.07
C ASP A 547 11.34 -21.50 1.16
N PRO A 548 11.80 -21.08 2.35
CA PRO A 548 11.03 -21.21 3.59
C PRO A 548 10.07 -20.02 3.79
N SER A 549 9.93 -19.14 2.80
CA SER A 549 9.23 -17.87 3.00
C SER A 549 7.71 -18.01 3.05
N GLY A 550 7.13 -19.06 2.46
CA GLY A 550 5.69 -19.22 2.30
C GLY A 550 5.12 -18.33 1.19
N ALA A 551 3.79 -18.33 1.06
CA ALA A 551 3.10 -17.54 0.05
C ALA A 551 1.78 -16.97 0.56
N ARG A 552 1.34 -15.84 0.00
CA ARG A 552 -0.05 -15.37 0.06
C ARG A 552 -0.74 -15.61 -1.26
N LEU A 553 -2.03 -15.89 -1.19
CA LEU A 553 -2.81 -16.33 -2.33
C LEU A 553 -3.92 -15.33 -2.63
N SER A 554 -4.26 -15.22 -3.91
CA SER A 554 -5.54 -14.71 -4.41
C SER A 554 -6.03 -15.68 -5.48
N LEU A 555 -7.34 -15.92 -5.55
CA LEU A 555 -7.92 -16.86 -6.51
C LEU A 555 -9.19 -16.24 -7.09
N ARG A 556 -9.11 -15.69 -8.30
CA ARG A 556 -10.17 -14.91 -8.94
C ARG A 556 -9.98 -14.81 -10.44
N ASP A 557 -11.06 -14.60 -11.17
CA ASP A 557 -11.01 -14.33 -12.60
C ASP A 557 -10.36 -12.97 -12.86
N THR A 558 -9.12 -12.99 -13.35
CA THR A 558 -8.32 -11.78 -13.62
C THR A 558 -8.39 -11.36 -15.08
N ASN A 559 -8.75 -12.29 -15.98
CA ASN A 559 -8.67 -12.12 -17.42
C ASN A 559 -10.04 -12.10 -18.12
N GLY A 560 -11.12 -12.30 -17.37
CA GLY A 560 -12.51 -12.28 -17.82
C GLY A 560 -12.96 -13.54 -18.56
N ASP A 561 -12.24 -14.67 -18.45
CA ASP A 561 -12.58 -15.91 -19.14
C ASP A 561 -13.64 -16.76 -18.41
N GLY A 562 -14.10 -16.30 -17.24
CA GLY A 562 -15.07 -16.99 -16.39
C GLY A 562 -14.44 -18.03 -15.46
N ARG A 563 -13.11 -18.16 -15.43
CA ARG A 563 -12.37 -19.03 -14.51
C ARG A 563 -11.37 -18.22 -13.71
N ALA A 564 -11.15 -18.67 -12.48
CA ALA A 564 -10.26 -18.01 -11.56
C ALA A 564 -8.79 -18.35 -11.79
N GLU A 565 -7.94 -17.33 -11.92
CA GLU A 565 -6.49 -17.46 -11.82
C GLU A 565 -6.05 -17.48 -10.37
N LEU A 566 -5.15 -18.41 -10.06
CA LEU A 566 -4.47 -18.47 -8.77
C LEU A 566 -3.21 -17.60 -8.83
N ILE A 567 -3.20 -16.50 -8.09
CA ILE A 567 -2.01 -15.68 -7.86
C ILE A 567 -1.33 -16.13 -6.58
N ALA A 568 -0.07 -16.59 -6.67
CA ALA A 568 0.77 -16.84 -5.51
C ALA A 568 1.84 -15.75 -5.41
N ALA A 569 1.85 -15.06 -4.27
CA ALA A 569 2.75 -13.97 -3.93
C ALA A 569 3.76 -14.45 -2.87
N SER A 570 5.07 -14.34 -3.16
CA SER A 570 6.10 -14.75 -2.21
C SER A 570 6.12 -13.84 -0.98
N ALA A 571 6.17 -14.46 0.20
CA ALA A 571 6.41 -13.76 1.46
C ALA A 571 7.91 -13.50 1.72
N ASN A 572 8.78 -13.84 0.75
CA ASN A 572 10.20 -13.50 0.79
C ASN A 572 10.35 -11.97 0.76
N ARG A 573 11.25 -11.44 1.60
CA ARG A 573 11.44 -9.98 1.79
C ARG A 573 12.60 -9.41 0.96
N GLU A 574 13.49 -10.26 0.49
CA GLU A 574 14.71 -9.86 -0.23
C GLU A 574 14.57 -10.08 -1.74
N SER A 575 13.83 -11.11 -2.14
CA SER A 575 13.59 -11.47 -3.54
C SER A 575 12.15 -11.92 -3.68
N SER A 576 11.26 -10.96 -3.94
CA SER A 576 9.83 -11.19 -3.95
C SER A 576 9.31 -11.28 -5.37
N TYR A 577 8.59 -12.34 -5.64
CA TYR A 577 8.03 -12.65 -6.94
C TYR A 577 6.61 -13.16 -6.77
N ALA A 578 5.82 -12.97 -7.81
CA ALA A 578 4.48 -13.50 -7.94
C ALA A 578 4.39 -14.39 -9.18
N ARG A 579 3.53 -15.40 -9.13
CA ARG A 579 3.20 -16.27 -10.25
C ARG A 579 1.68 -16.34 -10.37
N SER A 580 1.19 -16.28 -11.61
CA SER A 580 -0.20 -16.57 -11.94
C SER A 580 -0.28 -18.00 -12.46
N PHE A 581 -1.26 -18.77 -11.99
CA PHE A 581 -1.51 -20.13 -12.45
C PHE A 581 -2.92 -20.21 -13.01
N SER A 582 -3.05 -20.64 -14.27
CA SER A 582 -4.32 -21.11 -14.81
C SER A 582 -4.73 -22.43 -14.14
N PHE A 583 -5.98 -22.86 -14.35
CA PHE A 583 -6.45 -24.17 -13.91
C PHE A 583 -5.57 -25.31 -14.42
N GLU A 584 -5.24 -25.29 -15.70
CA GLU A 584 -4.43 -26.32 -16.36
C GLU A 584 -3.02 -26.34 -15.78
N GLN A 585 -2.43 -25.19 -15.48
CA GLN A 585 -1.11 -25.11 -14.85
C GLN A 585 -1.13 -25.62 -13.41
N ALA A 586 -2.14 -25.26 -12.62
CA ALA A 586 -2.29 -25.71 -11.24
C ALA A 586 -2.44 -27.23 -11.17
N THR A 587 -3.32 -27.81 -11.98
CA THR A 587 -3.57 -29.26 -12.04
C THR A 587 -2.41 -30.04 -12.67
N ALA A 588 -1.61 -29.41 -13.53
CA ALA A 588 -0.35 -29.98 -14.04
C ALA A 588 0.85 -29.83 -13.07
N GLY A 589 0.61 -29.47 -11.81
CA GLY A 589 1.65 -29.40 -10.78
C GLY A 589 2.41 -28.07 -10.72
N GLY A 590 1.83 -26.98 -11.22
CA GLY A 590 2.40 -25.62 -11.16
C GLY A 590 3.58 -25.36 -12.11
N GLY A 591 3.79 -26.24 -13.09
CA GLY A 591 4.85 -26.09 -14.09
C GLY A 591 4.61 -24.90 -15.03
N ASN A 592 5.69 -24.32 -15.55
CA ASN A 592 5.71 -23.31 -16.62
C ASN A 592 5.03 -21.95 -16.34
N ALA A 593 4.35 -21.74 -15.22
CA ALA A 593 3.82 -20.43 -14.83
C ALA A 593 4.97 -19.40 -14.68
N PRO A 594 4.97 -18.27 -15.41
CA PRO A 594 6.05 -17.28 -15.36
C PRO A 594 6.19 -16.62 -13.99
N SER A 595 7.42 -16.38 -13.56
CA SER A 595 7.71 -15.55 -12.39
C SER A 595 7.79 -14.08 -12.78
N THR A 596 7.04 -13.24 -12.08
CA THR A 596 7.09 -11.78 -12.20
C THR A 596 7.63 -11.22 -10.89
N ALA A 597 8.48 -10.20 -10.94
CA ALA A 597 8.95 -9.47 -9.76
C ALA A 597 8.25 -8.10 -9.71
N PRO A 598 7.11 -7.97 -9.00
CA PRO A 598 6.25 -6.77 -9.13
C PRO A 598 6.95 -5.46 -8.77
N PHE A 599 7.98 -5.50 -7.91
CA PHE A 599 8.68 -4.31 -7.42
C PHE A 599 10.18 -4.27 -7.78
N GLY A 600 10.72 -5.32 -8.42
CA GLY A 600 12.12 -5.41 -8.87
C GLY A 600 13.21 -5.17 -7.79
N THR A 601 12.83 -5.07 -6.51
CA THR A 601 13.63 -4.59 -5.37
C THR A 601 13.21 -5.32 -4.08
N PRO A 602 13.99 -5.22 -2.98
CA PRO A 602 13.55 -5.70 -1.67
C PRO A 602 12.26 -4.99 -1.22
N ILE A 603 11.32 -5.76 -0.69
CA ILE A 603 9.96 -5.29 -0.39
C ILE A 603 9.78 -5.14 1.13
N THR A 604 8.66 -4.55 1.56
CA THR A 604 8.40 -4.21 2.98
C THR A 604 8.59 -5.36 3.98
N TYR A 605 8.54 -4.99 5.26
CA TYR A 605 8.62 -5.83 6.46
C TYR A 605 7.80 -7.12 6.45
N ASP A 606 6.75 -7.22 5.65
CA ASP A 606 5.84 -8.35 5.65
C ASP A 606 5.59 -8.92 4.26
N GLY A 607 6.51 -8.80 3.29
CA GLY A 607 6.41 -9.46 1.98
C GLY A 607 5.27 -8.94 1.07
N LEU A 608 4.92 -9.71 0.02
CA LEU A 608 3.97 -9.28 -1.03
C LEU A 608 2.55 -9.75 -0.72
N TYR A 609 1.53 -8.92 -0.91
CA TYR A 609 0.12 -9.32 -0.87
C TYR A 609 -0.55 -9.03 -2.21
N ALA A 610 -1.46 -9.91 -2.62
CA ALA A 610 -2.25 -9.77 -3.83
C ALA A 610 -3.74 -9.72 -3.48
N GLY A 611 -4.47 -8.76 -4.05
CA GLY A 611 -5.93 -8.73 -4.02
C GLY A 611 -6.49 -8.66 -5.45
N VAL A 612 -7.56 -9.41 -5.73
CA VAL A 612 -8.25 -9.46 -7.04
C VAL A 612 -9.77 -9.44 -6.83
N GLN A 613 -10.52 -8.81 -7.76
CA GLN A 613 -11.98 -8.67 -7.69
C GLN A 613 -12.72 -9.99 -7.87
N VAL A 614 -13.95 -10.04 -7.35
CA VAL A 614 -15.01 -10.97 -7.77
C VAL A 614 -15.76 -10.33 -8.95
N ALA A 615 -15.83 -11.00 -10.11
CA ALA A 615 -16.89 -10.67 -11.06
C ALA A 615 -18.20 -11.16 -10.45
N SER A 616 -19.12 -10.24 -10.12
CA SER A 616 -20.49 -10.65 -9.80
C SER A 616 -21.03 -11.36 -11.05
N SER A 617 -21.27 -12.66 -10.98
CA SER A 617 -22.05 -13.31 -12.03
C SER A 617 -23.45 -12.70 -11.92
N LYS A 618 -23.75 -11.72 -12.79
CA LYS A 618 -25.13 -11.42 -13.15
C LYS A 618 -25.63 -12.62 -13.94
N VAL A 619 -25.83 -13.76 -13.29
CA VAL A 619 -26.83 -14.71 -13.77
C VAL A 619 -28.14 -14.03 -13.44
N PRO A 620 -28.92 -13.56 -14.42
CA PRO A 620 -30.24 -13.03 -14.12
C PRO A 620 -30.98 -14.16 -13.39
N ALA A 621 -31.42 -13.89 -12.16
CA ALA A 621 -32.44 -14.74 -11.55
C ALA A 621 -33.55 -14.88 -12.60
N PRO A 622 -33.97 -16.11 -12.97
CA PRO A 622 -35.06 -16.26 -13.90
C PRO A 622 -36.24 -15.49 -13.29
N ALA A 623 -36.73 -14.49 -14.03
CA ALA A 623 -37.84 -13.69 -13.60
C ALA A 623 -38.96 -14.65 -13.17
N ALA A 624 -39.43 -14.51 -11.94
CA ALA A 624 -40.63 -15.19 -11.50
C ALA A 624 -41.80 -14.61 -12.32
N ASP A 625 -42.08 -15.23 -13.46
CA ASP A 625 -43.31 -15.02 -14.21
C ASP A 625 -44.38 -15.94 -13.63
N PRO A 626 -45.40 -15.42 -12.93
CA PRO A 626 -46.44 -16.24 -12.36
C PRO A 626 -47.53 -16.51 -13.39
N ALA A 627 -47.22 -16.91 -14.63
CA ALA A 627 -48.20 -17.44 -15.59
C ALA A 627 -47.58 -17.99 -16.90
N ALA A 628 -46.97 -19.18 -16.89
CA ALA A 628 -46.98 -20.08 -18.06
C ALA A 628 -46.51 -21.49 -17.70
N LEU A 629 -47.27 -22.51 -18.11
CA LEU A 629 -46.85 -23.92 -18.11
C LEU A 629 -45.87 -24.19 -19.28
N PRO A 630 -44.99 -25.20 -19.19
CA PRO A 630 -43.79 -25.31 -20.03
C PRO A 630 -44.10 -25.81 -21.44
N GLY A 631 -43.42 -25.22 -22.43
CA GLY A 631 -43.32 -25.73 -23.80
C GLY A 631 -41.85 -25.99 -24.14
N ASP A 632 -41.58 -27.12 -24.77
CA ASP A 632 -40.26 -27.66 -25.11
C ASP A 632 -39.42 -26.70 -25.98
N GLU A 633 -38.21 -26.36 -25.53
CA GLU A 633 -37.14 -25.87 -26.41
C GLU A 633 -36.02 -26.93 -26.52
N VAL A 634 -35.85 -27.41 -27.75
CA VAL A 634 -34.84 -28.39 -28.17
C VAL A 634 -33.54 -27.65 -28.50
N TYR A 635 -32.48 -27.86 -27.72
CA TYR A 635 -31.13 -27.44 -28.09
C TYR A 635 -30.48 -28.49 -28.98
N THR A 636 -30.05 -28.10 -30.19
CA THR A 636 -29.26 -28.96 -31.09
C THR A 636 -27.78 -28.62 -30.93
N VAL A 637 -26.98 -29.55 -30.40
CA VAL A 637 -25.51 -29.44 -30.37
C VAL A 637 -24.96 -30.15 -31.60
N THR A 638 -24.35 -29.39 -32.52
CA THR A 638 -23.53 -29.95 -33.61
C THR A 638 -22.06 -29.87 -33.23
N THR A 639 -21.45 -30.99 -32.84
CA THR A 639 -19.99 -31.12 -32.76
C THR A 639 -19.43 -31.65 -34.09
N ALA A 640 -18.47 -30.94 -34.67
CA ALA A 640 -17.66 -31.48 -35.77
C ALA A 640 -16.74 -32.60 -35.26
N PRO A 641 -16.56 -33.72 -36.00
CA PRO A 641 -15.71 -34.82 -35.55
C PRO A 641 -14.22 -34.47 -35.67
N MET A 642 -13.48 -34.55 -34.56
CA MET A 642 -12.01 -34.56 -34.60
C MET A 642 -11.50 -35.97 -34.97
N PRO A 643 -10.67 -36.10 -36.02
CA PRO A 643 -9.96 -37.34 -36.31
C PRO A 643 -8.65 -37.36 -35.50
N ASN A 644 -8.38 -38.50 -34.85
CA ASN A 644 -7.09 -39.00 -34.30
C ASN A 644 -7.18 -39.39 -32.82
N LYS A 645 -7.58 -40.66 -32.59
CA LYS A 645 -7.48 -41.34 -31.31
C LYS A 645 -6.07 -41.95 -31.16
N CYS A 646 -5.33 -41.59 -30.12
CA CYS A 646 -4.26 -42.44 -29.59
C CYS A 646 -4.81 -43.25 -28.41
N GLY A 647 -4.70 -44.57 -28.53
CA GLY A 647 -5.18 -45.54 -27.56
C GLY A 647 -4.15 -45.89 -26.49
N CYS A 648 -4.64 -46.06 -25.27
CA CYS A 648 -3.98 -46.80 -24.21
C CYS A 648 -5.02 -47.61 -23.43
N GLY A 649 -4.63 -48.80 -22.97
CA GLY A 649 -5.49 -49.95 -22.63
C GLY A 649 -6.43 -49.82 -21.42
N GLY A 650 -6.70 -48.62 -20.94
CA GLY A 650 -7.66 -48.36 -19.84
C GLY A 650 -9.13 -48.32 -20.27
N CYS A 651 -9.42 -48.17 -21.57
CA CYS A 651 -10.80 -47.97 -22.04
C CYS A 651 -11.61 -49.27 -22.24
N THR A 652 -11.03 -50.45 -22.00
CA THR A 652 -11.73 -51.73 -22.20
C THR A 652 -12.60 -52.14 -21.01
N ALA A 653 -12.45 -51.50 -19.84
CA ALA A 653 -13.21 -51.84 -18.64
C ALA A 653 -14.57 -51.12 -18.51
N LEU A 654 -14.80 -50.02 -19.25
CA LEU A 654 -16.08 -49.29 -19.26
C LEU A 654 -17.01 -49.71 -20.41
N ALA A 655 -16.48 -50.35 -21.45
CA ALA A 655 -17.27 -50.86 -22.58
C ALA A 655 -18.03 -52.17 -22.28
N GLN A 656 -17.80 -52.80 -21.12
CA GLN A 656 -18.51 -54.02 -20.70
C GLN A 656 -19.71 -53.76 -19.76
N LEU A 657 -20.00 -52.50 -19.40
CA LEU A 657 -21.13 -52.12 -18.55
C LEU A 657 -22.33 -51.50 -19.29
N ALA A 658 -22.24 -51.30 -20.61
CA ALA A 658 -23.36 -50.90 -21.46
C ALA A 658 -23.57 -51.99 -22.53
N GLY A 659 -24.63 -52.79 -22.35
CA GLY A 659 -24.93 -53.94 -23.20
C GLY A 659 -25.07 -53.59 -24.68
N ASN A 660 -24.39 -54.40 -25.50
CA ASN A 660 -24.67 -54.82 -26.87
C ASN A 660 -25.20 -53.80 -27.91
N ALA A 661 -24.29 -53.51 -28.84
CA ALA A 661 -24.44 -53.42 -30.30
C ALA A 661 -25.86 -53.49 -30.92
N ASP A 662 -26.09 -52.52 -31.81
CA ASP A 662 -26.94 -52.58 -32.99
C ASP A 662 -28.38 -53.09 -32.81
N SER A 663 -29.28 -52.19 -32.42
CA SER A 663 -30.64 -52.20 -32.95
C SER A 663 -31.25 -50.79 -32.98
N LEU A 664 -31.53 -50.32 -34.20
CA LEU A 664 -32.44 -49.21 -34.48
C LEU A 664 -33.83 -49.56 -33.98
N VAL A 665 -34.41 -48.73 -33.10
CA VAL A 665 -35.85 -48.64 -32.91
C VAL A 665 -36.27 -47.18 -33.09
N PRO A 666 -37.23 -46.89 -33.99
CA PRO A 666 -37.67 -45.55 -34.27
C PRO A 666 -38.53 -45.00 -33.13
N THR A 667 -38.34 -43.71 -32.85
CA THR A 667 -39.24 -42.79 -32.13
C THR A 667 -40.55 -43.38 -31.60
N ILE A 668 -40.68 -43.43 -30.26
CA ILE A 668 -41.96 -43.35 -29.56
C ILE A 668 -41.82 -42.26 -28.48
N PRO A 669 -42.68 -41.23 -28.49
CA PRO A 669 -42.63 -40.14 -27.52
C PRO A 669 -43.35 -40.58 -26.24
N VAL A 670 -42.77 -40.26 -25.09
CA VAL A 670 -43.50 -40.25 -23.82
C VAL A 670 -43.13 -38.99 -23.05
N VAL A 671 -44.14 -38.11 -23.06
CA VAL A 671 -44.52 -37.00 -22.17
C VAL A 671 -43.74 -36.85 -20.88
#